data_AF-A0A9X0WGX9-F1
#
_entry.id   AF-A0A9X0WGX9-F1
#
_cell.length_a   1.000
_cell.length_b   1.000
_cell.length_c   1.000
_cell.angle_alpha   90.00
_cell.angle_beta   90.00
_cell.angle_gamma   90.00
#
_symmetry.space_group_name_H-M   'P 1'
#
loop_
_entity.id
_entity.type
_entity.pdbx_description
1 polymer ?
#
loop_
_entity_poly.entity_id
_entity_poly.type
_entity_poly.pdbx_seq_one_letter_code
_entity_poly.pdbx_strand_id
1 'polypeptide(L)'
;MDGQDRLVQRGDTLWMLGGRLAGEIGVTREQAMLALLERNPDAVSTPCNVNGTLRVGARLQWPLQPWASLPDETAARRIIAQHARDWDAQRQLGQPLTCPPVLEETARPPATSPPVSAEPQSLQDGLPAEEPATLRQAADPGLPDGPPAPPILPVLDHHEGIDGPLPSGPSAPLWLLALLVLALVAAAHLGRVRHRPAVVLPLSGAAPPVSRHRAVMQAFRSGQLALLLAAALAGFLGALVTVIFREGILLLEWLLVGQSGSLVAMAHALTPWQRLLIPALGGLLAGLILTRIGARLRGRTTTDYMESVTQGDGWISVRHSLVKSASSLVTVASGGSIGREGAMVQLAAMMASVIGRLARFPRERLRLLVAAGAAAGLAAAYNAPIAATIFVAEIVLGSIAIEFIGPLIVAAVIANVTVHDLMGYAPVYDIPAFHLVSDGELLLYLLLGLIAGHVAPVFLNLLARSHRLFARLPVPLAGRMMLGGLIVGLISVYEPAVWGNGYSVVSTVLNEPWVWQALLTVLVLKIISTAATHGSGAIGGAFTPTLFVGALLGALFGTLVQVLIPDGTGPASAYAVVGMGAMLAGTTHAPLMAILMVFEMTMDYAIVLPLMLAVVTAHYTARRYADIAPMYADSLLPREHDPADSSVPRDPSGAIGEARRPVGQQPSSSPVHHPG
;
A
#
# COMPACT_ATOMS: atom_id res chain seq x y z
N MET A 1 -12.58 -37.85 4.07
CA MET A 1 -13.64 -37.34 4.97
C MET A 1 -14.95 -37.49 4.23
N ASP A 2 -15.75 -38.48 4.61
CA ASP A 2 -17.05 -38.75 4.00
C ASP A 2 -18.07 -37.67 4.41
N GLY A 3 -18.71 -37.04 3.42
CA GLY A 3 -20.05 -36.47 3.55
C GLY A 3 -20.29 -35.38 4.61
N GLN A 4 -19.31 -34.54 4.93
CA GLN A 4 -19.56 -33.42 5.84
C GLN A 4 -20.13 -32.22 5.08
N ASP A 5 -21.40 -31.91 5.36
CA ASP A 5 -22.02 -30.63 4.99
C ASP A 5 -21.24 -29.49 5.64
N ARG A 6 -20.75 -28.55 4.82
CA ARG A 6 -19.99 -27.40 5.31
C ARG A 6 -20.85 -26.14 5.27
N LEU A 7 -20.91 -25.43 6.40
CA LEU A 7 -21.47 -24.08 6.43
C LEU A 7 -20.55 -23.09 5.73
N VAL A 8 -21.11 -22.31 4.80
CA VAL A 8 -20.41 -21.22 4.13
C VAL A 8 -20.13 -20.09 5.13
N GLN A 9 -18.85 -19.78 5.32
CA GLN A 9 -18.41 -18.67 6.17
C GLN A 9 -18.30 -17.37 5.38
N ARG A 10 -18.31 -16.24 6.09
CA ARG A 10 -18.15 -14.92 5.47
C ARG A 10 -16.78 -14.83 4.78
N GLY A 11 -16.77 -14.59 3.47
CA GLY A 11 -15.56 -14.53 2.66
C GLY A 11 -15.24 -15.82 1.89
N ASP A 12 -15.93 -16.94 2.14
CA ASP A 12 -15.76 -18.15 1.32
C ASP A 12 -16.16 -17.89 -0.14
N THR A 13 -15.25 -18.17 -1.06
CA THR A 13 -15.50 -18.09 -2.52
C THR A 13 -15.47 -19.48 -3.12
N LEU A 14 -16.22 -19.67 -4.21
CA LEU A 14 -16.20 -20.92 -4.97
C LEU A 14 -14.78 -21.27 -5.44
N TRP A 15 -13.97 -20.26 -5.75
CA TRP A 15 -12.56 -20.43 -6.13
C TRP A 15 -11.70 -21.01 -5.01
N MET A 16 -11.83 -20.49 -3.78
CA MET A 16 -11.10 -21.01 -2.62
C MET A 16 -11.53 -22.42 -2.26
N LEU A 17 -12.83 -22.69 -2.27
CA LEU A 17 -13.35 -24.02 -1.95
C LEU A 17 -12.97 -25.04 -3.03
N GLY A 18 -13.08 -24.68 -4.30
CA GLY A 18 -12.64 -25.52 -5.41
C GLY A 18 -11.14 -25.80 -5.37
N GLY A 19 -10.32 -24.84 -4.94
CA GLY A 19 -8.88 -25.05 -4.75
C GLY A 19 -8.54 -26.05 -3.64
N ARG A 20 -9.27 -26.01 -2.51
CA ARG A 20 -9.11 -26.99 -1.42
C ARG A 20 -9.58 -28.38 -1.86
N LEU A 21 -10.77 -28.45 -2.45
CA LEU A 21 -11.36 -29.68 -2.97
C LEU A 21 -10.45 -30.35 -4.03
N ALA A 22 -9.86 -29.57 -4.93
CA ALA A 22 -8.89 -30.06 -5.91
C ALA A 22 -7.65 -30.68 -5.25
N GLY A 23 -7.12 -30.04 -4.20
CA GLY A 23 -5.96 -30.54 -3.45
C GLY A 23 -6.22 -31.85 -2.69
N GLU A 24 -7.46 -32.08 -2.26
CA GLU A 24 -7.84 -33.28 -1.50
C GLU A 24 -8.08 -34.52 -2.38
N ILE A 25 -8.48 -34.33 -3.64
CA ILE A 25 -9.00 -35.41 -4.49
C ILE A 25 -8.20 -35.60 -5.79
N GLY A 26 -7.18 -34.76 -6.05
CA GLY A 26 -6.31 -34.89 -7.22
C GLY A 26 -6.99 -34.57 -8.56
N VAL A 27 -8.04 -33.75 -8.54
CA VAL A 27 -8.69 -33.19 -9.75
C VAL A 27 -8.26 -31.75 -9.97
N THR A 28 -8.49 -31.20 -11.16
CA THR A 28 -8.20 -29.78 -11.43
C THR A 28 -9.16 -28.87 -10.66
N ARG A 29 -8.72 -27.63 -10.35
CA ARG A 29 -9.53 -26.66 -9.61
C ARG A 29 -10.87 -26.40 -10.30
N GLU A 30 -10.88 -26.35 -11.62
CA GLU A 30 -12.05 -26.08 -12.42
C GLU A 30 -13.04 -27.26 -12.40
N GLN A 31 -12.55 -28.50 -12.40
CA GLN A 31 -13.40 -29.68 -12.20
C GLN A 31 -14.02 -29.69 -10.79
N ALA A 32 -13.25 -29.34 -9.77
CA ALA A 32 -13.72 -29.23 -8.39
C ALA A 32 -14.76 -28.11 -8.23
N MET A 33 -14.54 -26.95 -8.83
CA MET A 33 -15.51 -25.84 -8.83
C MET A 33 -16.81 -26.23 -9.53
N LEU A 34 -16.73 -26.94 -10.66
CA LEU A 34 -17.91 -27.41 -11.38
C LEU A 34 -18.71 -28.43 -10.55
N ALA A 35 -18.03 -29.37 -9.88
CA ALA A 35 -18.69 -30.32 -8.99
C ALA A 35 -19.43 -29.63 -7.83
N LEU A 36 -18.84 -28.56 -7.27
CA LEU A 36 -19.48 -27.75 -6.23
C LEU A 36 -20.68 -26.97 -6.76
N LEU A 37 -20.58 -26.41 -7.96
CA LEU A 37 -21.66 -25.71 -8.66
C LEU A 37 -22.88 -26.63 -8.90
N GLU A 38 -22.64 -27.82 -9.43
CA GLU A 38 -23.70 -28.78 -9.78
C GLU A 38 -24.41 -29.34 -8.54
N ARG A 39 -23.66 -29.59 -7.46
CA ARG A 39 -24.20 -30.18 -6.23
C ARG A 39 -24.93 -29.16 -5.35
N ASN A 40 -24.62 -27.87 -5.49
CA ASN A 40 -25.11 -26.80 -4.61
C ASN A 40 -25.75 -25.63 -5.37
N PRO A 41 -26.77 -25.87 -6.21
CA PRO A 41 -27.37 -24.82 -7.01
C PRO A 41 -27.88 -23.66 -6.16
N ASP A 42 -28.44 -23.90 -4.98
CA ASP A 42 -29.01 -22.83 -4.14
C ASP A 42 -27.96 -21.95 -3.44
N ALA A 43 -26.79 -22.50 -3.12
CA ALA A 43 -25.69 -21.77 -2.47
C ALA A 43 -24.83 -21.01 -3.48
N VAL A 44 -24.85 -21.45 -4.75
CA VAL A 44 -23.98 -20.95 -5.82
C VAL A 44 -24.76 -20.26 -6.95
N SER A 45 -26.10 -20.32 -6.94
CA SER A 45 -26.94 -19.70 -7.98
C SER A 45 -26.69 -18.22 -8.12
N THR A 46 -26.74 -17.76 -9.37
CA THR A 46 -26.53 -16.38 -9.78
C THR A 46 -27.38 -15.34 -9.04
N PRO A 47 -28.63 -15.61 -8.58
CA PRO A 47 -29.43 -14.65 -7.81
C PRO A 47 -29.01 -14.47 -6.35
N CYS A 48 -28.36 -15.47 -5.75
CA CYS A 48 -28.12 -15.51 -4.30
C CYS A 48 -26.64 -15.36 -3.92
N ASN A 49 -25.77 -15.10 -4.90
CA ASN A 49 -24.34 -14.93 -4.74
C ASN A 49 -23.96 -13.46 -5.04
N VAL A 50 -23.52 -12.74 -4.01
CA VAL A 50 -23.04 -11.36 -4.15
C VAL A 50 -21.51 -11.42 -4.29
N ASN A 51 -20.98 -10.86 -5.38
CA ASN A 51 -19.54 -10.70 -5.62
C ASN A 51 -18.69 -11.99 -5.60
N GLY A 52 -19.24 -13.13 -6.00
CA GLY A 52 -18.50 -14.40 -6.05
C GLY A 52 -18.21 -15.00 -4.67
N THR A 53 -18.76 -14.40 -3.60
CA THR A 53 -18.82 -14.98 -2.26
C THR A 53 -20.07 -15.83 -2.13
N LEU A 54 -19.87 -17.08 -1.75
CA LEU A 54 -20.95 -18.04 -1.55
C LEU A 54 -21.93 -17.50 -0.51
N ARG A 55 -23.21 -17.86 -0.62
CA ARG A 55 -24.24 -17.41 0.31
C ARG A 55 -23.89 -17.81 1.75
N VAL A 56 -23.51 -16.82 2.58
CA VAL A 56 -23.14 -17.03 3.99
C VAL A 56 -24.29 -17.70 4.73
N GLY A 57 -24.00 -18.78 5.46
CA GLY A 57 -25.01 -19.59 6.16
C GLY A 57 -25.66 -20.70 5.32
N ALA A 58 -25.39 -20.79 4.01
CA ALA A 58 -25.82 -21.95 3.23
C ALA A 58 -25.01 -23.20 3.64
N ARG A 59 -25.67 -24.36 3.66
CA ARG A 59 -24.98 -25.66 3.82
C ARG A 59 -24.56 -26.14 2.43
N LEU A 60 -23.25 -26.26 2.23
CA LEU A 60 -22.66 -26.86 1.05
C LEU A 60 -22.52 -28.36 1.26
N GLN A 61 -23.19 -29.11 0.40
CA GLN A 61 -22.96 -30.53 0.22
C GLN A 61 -21.65 -30.73 -0.51
N TRP A 62 -20.70 -31.37 0.18
CA TRP A 62 -19.45 -31.79 -0.44
C TRP A 62 -19.75 -32.93 -1.44
N PRO A 63 -19.33 -32.81 -2.71
CA PRO A 63 -19.63 -33.86 -3.68
C PRO A 63 -18.97 -35.19 -3.25
N LEU A 64 -19.68 -36.30 -3.46
CA LEU A 64 -19.22 -37.65 -3.13
C LEU A 64 -18.86 -38.41 -4.42
N GLN A 65 -17.91 -39.35 -4.32
CA GLN A 65 -17.44 -40.20 -5.43
C GLN A 65 -18.59 -40.84 -6.23
N PRO A 66 -18.46 -41.02 -7.58
CA PRO A 66 -17.20 -41.05 -8.32
C PRO A 66 -16.94 -39.86 -9.29
N TRP A 67 -15.72 -39.34 -9.21
CA TRP A 67 -15.19 -38.18 -9.96
C TRP A 67 -14.86 -38.44 -11.43
N ALA A 68 -14.93 -39.70 -11.87
CA ALA A 68 -14.68 -40.12 -13.26
C ALA A 68 -15.75 -39.63 -14.25
N SER A 69 -16.87 -39.11 -13.74
CA SER A 69 -17.97 -38.54 -14.53
C SER A 69 -17.80 -37.04 -14.82
N LEU A 70 -16.79 -36.38 -14.24
CA LEU A 70 -16.57 -34.95 -14.45
C LEU A 70 -16.03 -34.67 -15.86
N PRO A 71 -16.45 -33.56 -16.49
CA PRO A 71 -15.91 -33.13 -17.78
C PRO A 71 -14.39 -32.95 -17.76
N ASP A 72 -13.75 -33.01 -18.93
CA ASP A 72 -12.34 -32.68 -19.08
C ASP A 72 -12.06 -31.23 -18.62
N GLU A 73 -10.81 -30.92 -18.25
CA GLU A 73 -10.42 -29.60 -17.72
C GLU A 73 -10.82 -28.46 -18.68
N THR A 74 -10.70 -28.69 -19.99
CA THR A 74 -11.07 -27.75 -21.05
C THR A 74 -12.57 -27.51 -21.17
N ALA A 75 -13.42 -28.52 -20.96
CA ALA A 75 -14.87 -28.35 -20.87
C ALA A 75 -15.26 -27.69 -19.55
N ALA A 76 -14.69 -28.11 -18.42
CA ALA A 76 -14.96 -27.50 -17.11
C ALA A 76 -14.63 -26.00 -17.10
N ARG A 77 -13.48 -25.61 -17.67
CA ARG A 77 -13.11 -24.20 -17.88
C ARG A 77 -14.12 -23.44 -18.74
N ARG A 78 -14.58 -24.05 -19.84
CA ARG A 78 -15.57 -23.41 -20.73
C ARG A 78 -16.91 -23.21 -20.03
N ILE A 79 -17.38 -24.21 -19.28
CA ILE A 79 -18.65 -24.16 -18.54
C ILE A 79 -18.58 -23.11 -17.44
N ILE A 80 -17.50 -23.06 -16.65
CA ILE A 80 -17.32 -22.04 -15.60
C ILE A 80 -17.24 -20.64 -16.22
N ALA A 81 -16.50 -20.48 -17.31
CA ALA A 81 -16.41 -19.19 -17.99
C ALA A 81 -17.75 -18.75 -18.58
N GLN A 82 -18.59 -19.68 -19.02
CA GLN A 82 -19.95 -19.40 -19.49
C GLN A 82 -20.85 -18.99 -18.33
N HIS A 83 -20.81 -19.71 -17.21
CA HIS A 83 -21.56 -19.38 -16.01
C HIS A 83 -21.21 -17.98 -15.47
N ALA A 84 -19.93 -17.60 -15.52
CA ALA A 84 -19.48 -16.26 -15.16
C ALA A 84 -20.03 -15.17 -16.10
N ARG A 85 -20.10 -15.44 -17.41
CA ARG A 85 -20.69 -14.51 -18.40
C ARG A 85 -22.20 -14.35 -18.21
N ASP A 86 -22.90 -15.46 -17.98
CA ASP A 86 -24.35 -15.45 -17.77
C ASP A 86 -24.71 -14.70 -16.47
N TRP A 87 -23.88 -14.83 -15.43
CA TRP A 87 -23.98 -14.05 -14.21
C TRP A 87 -23.78 -12.55 -14.43
N ASP A 88 -22.71 -12.15 -15.13
CA ASP A 88 -22.46 -10.75 -15.46
C ASP A 88 -23.59 -10.13 -16.30
N ALA A 89 -24.19 -10.91 -17.21
CA ALA A 89 -25.34 -10.48 -18.01
C ALA A 89 -26.61 -10.29 -17.15
N GLN A 90 -26.91 -11.20 -16.23
CA GLN A 90 -28.06 -11.06 -15.31
C GLN A 90 -27.91 -9.86 -14.37
N ARG A 91 -26.70 -9.62 -13.86
CA ARG A 91 -26.40 -8.45 -13.02
C ARG A 91 -26.67 -7.13 -13.77
N GLN A 92 -26.36 -7.07 -15.06
CA GLN A 92 -26.60 -5.89 -15.90
C GLN A 92 -28.08 -5.62 -16.14
N LEU A 93 -28.94 -6.64 -16.06
CA LEU A 93 -30.37 -6.53 -16.32
C LEU A 93 -31.20 -6.06 -15.10
N GLY A 94 -30.60 -5.98 -13.90
CA GLY A 94 -31.21 -5.32 -12.73
C GLY A 94 -32.49 -5.95 -12.20
N GLN A 95 -32.76 -7.24 -12.49
CA GLN A 95 -33.97 -7.91 -12.03
C GLN A 95 -33.93 -8.20 -10.50
N PRO A 96 -35.03 -8.00 -9.76
CA PRO A 96 -35.09 -8.32 -8.33
C PRO A 96 -34.98 -9.83 -8.09
N LEU A 97 -34.19 -10.21 -7.09
CA LEU A 97 -33.76 -11.59 -6.85
C LEU A 97 -34.53 -12.16 -5.65
N THR A 98 -35.45 -13.10 -5.88
CA THR A 98 -36.11 -13.87 -4.82
C THR A 98 -35.26 -15.06 -4.41
N CYS A 99 -34.64 -15.00 -3.23
CA CYS A 99 -33.95 -16.14 -2.61
C CYS A 99 -34.87 -16.81 -1.56
N PRO A 100 -34.87 -18.15 -1.43
CA PRO A 100 -35.62 -18.84 -0.39
C PRO A 100 -35.10 -18.47 1.02
N PRO A 101 -35.96 -18.43 2.06
CA PRO A 101 -35.59 -17.99 3.41
C PRO A 101 -34.54 -18.91 4.06
N VAL A 102 -33.70 -18.33 4.93
CA VAL A 102 -32.64 -19.04 5.67
C VAL A 102 -33.26 -19.86 6.80
N LEU A 103 -32.89 -21.14 6.93
CA LEU A 103 -33.17 -21.91 8.15
C LEU A 103 -32.23 -21.43 9.25
N GLU A 104 -32.70 -20.56 10.15
CA GLU A 104 -32.00 -20.22 11.38
C GLU A 104 -31.99 -21.43 12.31
N GLU A 105 -30.83 -22.05 12.52
CA GLU A 105 -30.66 -23.05 13.56
C GLU A 105 -30.45 -22.33 14.89
N THR A 106 -31.51 -22.31 15.71
CA THR A 106 -31.53 -21.86 17.10
C THR A 106 -30.32 -22.39 17.86
N ALA A 107 -29.56 -21.48 18.46
CA ALA A 107 -28.48 -21.80 19.39
C ALA A 107 -29.00 -22.75 20.50
N ARG A 108 -28.51 -24.00 20.51
CA ARG A 108 -28.59 -24.85 21.70
C ARG A 108 -27.41 -24.51 22.61
N PRO A 109 -27.63 -24.15 23.88
CA PRO A 109 -26.53 -24.02 24.84
C PRO A 109 -25.95 -25.41 25.13
N PRO A 110 -24.62 -25.55 25.33
CA PRO A 110 -24.05 -26.81 25.75
C PRO A 110 -24.56 -27.15 27.16
N ALA A 111 -25.14 -28.33 27.28
CA ALA A 111 -25.66 -28.88 28.52
C ALA A 111 -24.52 -29.14 29.52
N THR A 112 -24.84 -28.79 30.77
CA THR A 112 -24.27 -29.20 32.06
C THR A 112 -23.44 -30.48 32.08
N SER A 113 -22.27 -30.38 32.72
CA SER A 113 -21.45 -31.48 33.22
C SER A 113 -22.15 -32.31 34.30
N PRO A 114 -21.71 -33.58 34.49
CA PRO A 114 -21.48 -34.09 35.84
C PRO A 114 -20.10 -34.80 36.00
N PRO A 115 -19.70 -35.12 37.26
CA PRO A 115 -18.31 -35.03 37.74
C PRO A 115 -17.66 -36.41 38.03
N VAL A 116 -16.59 -36.42 38.86
CA VAL A 116 -15.90 -37.54 39.59
C VAL A 116 -14.48 -37.83 39.04
N SER A 117 -13.35 -37.86 39.78
CA SER A 117 -13.00 -37.61 41.21
C SER A 117 -11.46 -37.69 41.45
N ALA A 118 -10.99 -36.99 42.51
CA ALA A 118 -9.84 -37.18 43.45
C ALA A 118 -8.75 -38.27 43.16
N GLU A 119 -7.47 -37.90 42.96
CA GLU A 119 -6.30 -37.88 43.91
C GLU A 119 -5.57 -39.24 44.11
N PRO A 120 -4.34 -39.31 44.70
CA PRO A 120 -3.09 -38.54 44.51
C PRO A 120 -1.84 -39.47 44.42
N GLN A 121 -0.62 -38.96 44.15
CA GLN A 121 0.61 -39.38 44.88
C GLN A 121 1.89 -38.59 44.53
N SER A 122 2.59 -38.26 45.62
CA SER A 122 3.90 -37.68 45.87
C SER A 122 5.10 -38.32 45.17
N LEU A 123 6.17 -37.54 44.96
CA LEU A 123 7.54 -37.89 45.37
C LEU A 123 8.44 -36.64 45.45
N GLN A 124 9.03 -36.45 46.63
CA GLN A 124 10.08 -35.49 46.99
C GLN A 124 11.47 -36.04 46.62
N ASP A 125 12.46 -35.13 46.60
CA ASP A 125 13.91 -35.26 46.89
C ASP A 125 14.71 -34.47 45.84
N GLY A 126 15.70 -33.61 46.13
CA GLY A 126 16.35 -33.17 47.35
C GLY A 126 17.42 -32.12 46.94
N LEU A 127 17.70 -31.16 47.84
CA LEU A 127 18.81 -30.18 47.78
C LEU A 127 20.16 -30.84 48.16
N PRO A 128 21.34 -30.24 47.86
CA PRO A 128 21.93 -29.14 48.67
C PRO A 128 22.50 -28.00 47.78
N ALA A 129 22.40 -26.70 48.11
CA ALA A 129 23.05 -25.92 49.18
C ALA A 129 24.59 -25.88 49.11
N GLU A 130 25.16 -24.76 48.64
CA GLU A 130 26.46 -24.21 49.09
C GLU A 130 26.53 -22.69 48.81
N GLU A 131 26.87 -21.95 49.86
CA GLU A 131 27.26 -20.53 49.98
C GLU A 131 28.54 -20.54 50.89
N PRO A 132 29.24 -19.44 51.21
CA PRO A 132 29.58 -18.21 50.46
C PRO A 132 31.09 -17.85 50.59
N ALA A 133 31.57 -16.79 49.92
CA ALA A 133 32.80 -16.10 50.33
C ALA A 133 32.81 -14.61 49.98
N THR A 134 32.96 -13.81 51.03
CA THR A 134 33.05 -12.35 51.16
C THR A 134 34.43 -11.75 50.82
N LEU A 135 34.47 -10.40 50.81
CA LEU A 135 35.59 -9.42 51.01
C LEU A 135 35.82 -8.55 49.75
N ARG A 136 35.93 -7.20 49.76
CA ARG A 136 36.11 -6.18 50.81
C ARG A 136 35.82 -4.77 50.23
N GLN A 137 35.39 -3.88 51.11
CA GLN A 137 35.30 -2.40 51.09
C GLN A 137 36.41 -1.59 50.38
N ALA A 138 36.03 -0.43 49.82
CA ALA A 138 36.61 0.89 50.18
C ALA A 138 35.66 2.04 49.80
N ALA A 139 35.70 3.13 50.57
CA ALA A 139 34.79 4.27 50.59
C ALA A 139 35.40 5.55 49.95
N ASP A 140 34.53 6.39 49.36
CA ASP A 140 34.36 7.89 49.30
C ASP A 140 35.56 8.86 49.56
N PRO A 141 35.51 10.20 49.29
CA PRO A 141 34.50 11.07 48.62
C PRO A 141 35.09 12.16 47.67
N GLY A 142 34.24 12.99 47.02
CA GLY A 142 34.65 14.36 46.62
C GLY A 142 33.95 15.03 45.42
N LEU A 143 33.00 15.93 45.71
CA LEU A 143 32.58 17.08 44.88
C LEU A 143 33.33 18.34 45.37
N PRO A 144 33.60 19.37 44.53
CA PRO A 144 32.67 20.51 44.49
C PRO A 144 32.56 21.32 43.15
N ASP A 145 31.44 22.07 43.07
CA ASP A 145 31.15 23.37 42.42
C ASP A 145 31.22 23.59 40.88
N GLY A 146 30.10 24.08 40.31
CA GLY A 146 30.06 24.90 39.06
C GLY A 146 29.97 26.41 39.39
N PRO A 147 29.56 27.34 38.49
CA PRO A 147 29.44 27.36 37.02
C PRO A 147 30.20 28.61 36.41
N PRO A 148 30.08 29.03 35.11
CA PRO A 148 28.88 29.72 34.59
C PRO A 148 28.50 29.36 33.12
N ALA A 149 27.34 29.88 32.70
CA ALA A 149 26.69 29.71 31.40
C ALA A 149 27.53 30.14 30.18
N PRO A 150 27.39 29.49 29.01
CA PRO A 150 28.07 29.90 27.79
C PRO A 150 27.36 31.09 27.10
N PRO A 151 28.10 31.94 26.38
CA PRO A 151 27.52 33.04 25.62
C PRO A 151 26.74 32.51 24.41
N ILE A 152 25.63 33.19 24.10
CA ILE A 152 24.85 33.05 22.88
C ILE A 152 25.77 33.41 21.70
N LEU A 153 26.21 32.41 20.94
CA LEU A 153 26.88 32.60 19.65
C LEU A 153 25.83 32.55 18.51
N PRO A 154 25.98 33.40 17.48
CA PRO A 154 25.06 33.43 16.36
C PRO A 154 25.22 32.16 15.51
N VAL A 155 24.07 31.66 15.04
CA VAL A 155 23.96 30.57 14.06
C VAL A 155 24.81 30.94 12.84
N LEU A 156 25.93 30.25 12.67
CA LEU A 156 26.77 30.36 11.49
C LEU A 156 26.11 29.59 10.34
N ASP A 157 26.02 30.28 9.20
CA ASP A 157 25.63 29.75 7.90
C ASP A 157 26.38 28.45 7.58
N HIS A 158 25.65 27.34 7.48
CA HIS A 158 26.11 26.19 6.73
C HIS A 158 25.74 26.37 5.26
N HIS A 159 26.51 27.22 4.58
CA HIS A 159 26.75 27.04 3.16
C HIS A 159 27.68 25.83 2.96
N GLU A 160 27.37 25.07 1.92
CA GLU A 160 28.04 23.86 1.43
C GLU A 160 29.57 23.85 1.61
N GLY A 161 30.04 22.78 2.24
CA GLY A 161 31.43 22.34 2.24
C GLY A 161 31.46 20.82 2.23
N ILE A 162 31.04 20.21 1.13
CA ILE A 162 31.21 18.79 0.85
C ILE A 162 32.67 18.60 0.40
N ASP A 163 33.59 18.49 1.35
CA ASP A 163 34.96 18.01 1.12
C ASP A 163 35.28 16.89 2.12
N GLY A 164 34.56 15.79 1.94
CA GLY A 164 34.88 14.48 2.52
C GLY A 164 34.23 13.43 1.62
N PRO A 165 34.89 12.32 1.25
CA PRO A 165 34.27 11.33 0.40
C PRO A 165 33.12 10.69 1.19
N LEU A 166 31.88 11.08 0.86
CA LEU A 166 30.70 10.32 1.23
C LEU A 166 30.94 8.87 0.79
N PRO A 167 30.63 7.86 1.63
CA PRO A 167 30.81 6.48 1.24
C PRO A 167 30.02 6.23 -0.04
N SER A 168 30.73 5.97 -1.14
CA SER A 168 30.14 5.68 -2.42
C SER A 168 29.43 4.33 -2.30
N GLY A 169 28.12 4.37 -2.12
CA GLY A 169 27.27 3.21 -2.40
C GLY A 169 27.52 2.70 -3.82
N PRO A 170 27.14 1.44 -4.13
CA PRO A 170 27.34 0.89 -5.47
C PRO A 170 26.57 1.72 -6.52
N SER A 171 27.29 2.55 -7.28
CA SER A 171 26.76 3.30 -8.41
C SER A 171 26.87 2.45 -9.68
N ALA A 172 25.77 2.33 -10.41
CA ALA A 172 25.84 1.74 -11.73
C ALA A 172 26.28 2.85 -12.70
N PRO A 173 27.20 2.59 -13.64
CA PRO A 173 27.50 3.61 -14.63
C PRO A 173 26.24 3.91 -15.45
N LEU A 174 25.90 5.19 -15.66
CA LEU A 174 24.74 5.62 -16.46
C LEU A 174 24.72 4.97 -17.86
N TRP A 175 25.89 4.70 -18.44
CA TRP A 175 26.02 3.98 -19.72
C TRP A 175 25.60 2.51 -19.61
N LEU A 176 25.77 1.88 -18.45
CA LEU A 176 25.42 0.48 -18.19
C LEU A 176 23.92 0.34 -17.97
N LEU A 177 23.27 1.30 -17.30
CA LEU A 177 21.81 1.42 -17.25
C LEU A 177 21.21 1.70 -18.63
N ALA A 178 21.81 2.61 -19.40
CA ALA A 178 21.37 2.91 -20.77
C ALA A 178 21.55 1.71 -21.70
N LEU A 179 22.67 0.98 -21.61
CA LEU A 179 22.89 -0.26 -22.36
C LEU A 179 21.95 -1.38 -21.91
N LEU A 180 21.65 -1.49 -20.62
CA LEU A 180 20.65 -2.42 -20.11
C LEU A 180 19.32 -2.06 -20.78
N VAL A 181 18.80 -0.85 -20.57
CA VAL A 181 17.53 -0.38 -21.16
C VAL A 181 17.51 -0.56 -22.68
N LEU A 182 18.58 -0.24 -23.42
CA LEU A 182 18.67 -0.44 -24.86
C LEU A 182 18.66 -1.93 -25.25
N ALA A 183 19.40 -2.78 -24.53
CA ALA A 183 19.38 -4.24 -24.74
C ALA A 183 18.01 -4.83 -24.39
N LEU A 184 17.34 -4.30 -23.37
CA LEU A 184 16.00 -4.69 -22.95
C LEU A 184 14.95 -4.23 -23.98
N VAL A 185 15.06 -3.02 -24.53
CA VAL A 185 14.18 -2.51 -25.60
C VAL A 185 14.39 -3.29 -26.90
N ALA A 186 15.65 -3.60 -27.25
CA ALA A 186 15.97 -4.44 -28.40
C ALA A 186 15.38 -5.85 -28.25
N ALA A 187 15.55 -6.50 -27.09
CA ALA A 187 14.97 -7.81 -26.81
C ALA A 187 13.42 -7.81 -26.86
N ALA A 188 12.77 -6.75 -26.36
CA ALA A 188 11.32 -6.57 -26.47
C ALA A 188 10.85 -6.36 -27.92
N HIS A 189 11.64 -5.67 -28.75
CA HIS A 189 11.38 -5.51 -30.18
C HIS A 189 11.59 -6.82 -30.96
N LEU A 190 12.62 -7.62 -30.63
CA LEU A 190 12.81 -8.94 -31.24
C LEU A 190 11.68 -9.91 -30.88
N GLY A 191 11.07 -9.78 -29.69
CA GLY A 191 9.88 -10.54 -29.29
C GLY A 191 8.63 -10.25 -30.13
N ARG A 192 8.55 -9.09 -30.82
CA ARG A 192 7.43 -8.75 -31.71
C ARG A 192 7.47 -9.48 -33.06
N VAL A 193 8.59 -10.10 -33.44
CA VAL A 193 8.81 -10.64 -34.80
C VAL A 193 8.36 -12.12 -34.93
N ARG A 194 7.92 -12.79 -33.86
CA ARG A 194 7.48 -14.21 -33.93
C ARG A 194 6.17 -14.49 -33.18
N HIS A 195 5.07 -13.94 -33.70
CA HIS A 195 3.77 -14.60 -33.60
C HIS A 195 3.26 -14.90 -35.00
N ARG A 196 3.77 -16.00 -35.60
CA ARG A 196 3.02 -16.67 -36.66
C ARG A 196 1.92 -17.51 -35.96
N PRO A 197 0.67 -17.47 -36.44
CA PRO A 197 -0.33 -18.40 -35.94
C PRO A 197 0.17 -19.82 -36.20
N ALA A 198 0.16 -20.67 -35.18
CA ALA A 198 0.43 -22.08 -35.34
C ALA A 198 -0.67 -22.65 -36.25
N VAL A 199 -0.33 -22.90 -37.50
CA VAL A 199 -1.15 -23.71 -38.40
C VAL A 199 -1.19 -25.10 -37.79
N VAL A 200 -2.36 -25.51 -37.32
CA VAL A 200 -2.61 -26.89 -36.90
C VAL A 200 -2.63 -27.75 -38.17
N LEU A 201 -1.47 -28.33 -38.49
CA LEU A 201 -1.38 -29.42 -39.46
C LEU A 201 -1.80 -30.73 -38.74
N PRO A 202 -2.67 -31.55 -39.34
CA PRO A 202 -3.01 -32.85 -38.77
C PRO A 202 -1.77 -33.75 -38.85
N LEU A 203 -1.29 -34.23 -37.70
CA LEU A 203 -0.15 -35.13 -37.62
C LEU A 203 -0.58 -36.55 -37.99
N SER A 204 -0.16 -37.02 -39.16
CA SER A 204 0.29 -38.41 -39.31
C SER A 204 1.82 -38.38 -39.43
N GLY A 205 2.53 -38.93 -38.46
CA GLY A 205 3.98 -39.08 -38.50
C GLY A 205 4.65 -38.70 -37.18
N ALA A 206 5.43 -39.64 -36.65
CA ALA A 206 6.11 -39.57 -35.37
C ALA A 206 6.92 -38.27 -35.18
N ALA A 207 6.71 -37.60 -34.03
CA ALA A 207 7.49 -36.44 -33.64
C ALA A 207 8.92 -36.85 -33.25
N PRO A 208 9.97 -36.13 -33.67
CA PRO A 208 11.33 -36.38 -33.20
C PRO A 208 11.47 -36.00 -31.71
N PRO A 209 12.39 -36.62 -30.95
CA PRO A 209 12.55 -36.36 -29.53
C PRO A 209 13.07 -34.93 -29.32
N VAL A 210 12.21 -34.04 -28.83
CA VAL A 210 12.61 -32.70 -28.41
C VAL A 210 13.43 -32.86 -27.14
N SER A 211 14.72 -32.50 -27.18
CA SER A 211 15.59 -32.53 -26.01
C SER A 211 15.01 -31.65 -24.90
N ARG A 212 14.94 -32.18 -23.67
CA ARG A 212 14.40 -31.47 -22.47
C ARG A 212 14.95 -30.04 -22.32
N HIS A 213 16.19 -29.80 -22.75
CA HIS A 213 16.83 -28.48 -22.76
C HIS A 213 16.15 -27.45 -23.69
N ARG A 214 15.62 -27.85 -24.85
CA ARG A 214 14.96 -26.92 -25.79
C ARG A 214 13.53 -26.59 -25.39
N ALA A 215 12.82 -27.52 -24.74
CA ALA A 215 11.47 -27.29 -24.21
C ALA A 215 11.49 -26.34 -23.00
N VAL A 216 12.42 -26.52 -22.07
CA VAL A 216 12.62 -25.60 -20.92
C VAL A 216 13.06 -24.21 -21.40
N MET A 217 13.97 -24.15 -22.39
CA MET A 217 14.39 -22.88 -22.98
C MET A 217 13.27 -22.17 -23.73
N GLN A 218 12.33 -22.86 -24.37
CA GLN A 218 11.22 -22.20 -25.10
C GLN A 218 10.08 -21.73 -24.19
N ALA A 219 9.80 -22.44 -23.09
CA ALA A 219 8.82 -22.04 -22.08
C ALA A 219 9.23 -20.77 -21.29
N PHE A 220 10.54 -20.58 -21.07
CA PHE A 220 11.11 -19.39 -20.42
C PHE A 220 11.25 -18.15 -21.35
N ARG A 221 11.16 -18.30 -22.69
CA ARG A 221 11.87 -17.40 -23.64
C ARG A 221 11.14 -16.21 -24.27
N SER A 222 9.87 -15.92 -24.02
CA SER A 222 9.26 -14.71 -24.60
C SER A 222 8.41 -13.89 -23.64
N GLY A 223 7.54 -14.54 -22.85
CA GLY A 223 6.57 -13.82 -22.03
C GLY A 223 7.13 -13.24 -20.73
N GLN A 224 7.87 -14.04 -19.96
CA GLN A 224 8.41 -13.64 -18.66
C GLN A 224 9.57 -12.65 -18.82
N LEU A 225 10.49 -12.92 -19.77
CA LEU A 225 11.55 -11.99 -20.10
C LEU A 225 10.94 -10.63 -20.47
N ALA A 226 10.01 -10.56 -21.43
CA ALA A 226 9.37 -9.30 -21.81
C ALA A 226 8.73 -8.54 -20.63
N LEU A 227 8.17 -9.25 -19.65
CA LEU A 227 7.64 -8.64 -18.44
C LEU A 227 8.73 -8.06 -17.55
N LEU A 228 9.84 -8.78 -17.32
CA LEU A 228 10.99 -8.29 -16.56
C LEU A 228 11.64 -7.08 -17.25
N LEU A 229 11.73 -7.10 -18.59
CA LEU A 229 12.22 -5.98 -19.38
C LEU A 229 11.32 -4.75 -19.22
N ALA A 230 10.01 -4.95 -19.29
CA ALA A 230 9.03 -3.89 -19.07
C ALA A 230 9.08 -3.38 -17.63
N ALA A 231 9.30 -4.25 -16.64
CA ALA A 231 9.42 -3.90 -15.23
C ALA A 231 10.68 -3.06 -14.97
N ALA A 232 11.82 -3.41 -15.57
CA ALA A 232 13.03 -2.59 -15.51
C ALA A 232 12.81 -1.20 -16.13
N LEU A 233 12.16 -1.12 -17.30
CA LEU A 233 11.81 0.15 -17.93
C LEU A 233 10.82 0.96 -17.07
N ALA A 234 9.84 0.29 -16.45
CA ALA A 234 8.92 0.90 -15.50
C ALA A 234 9.63 1.41 -14.24
N GLY A 235 10.65 0.69 -13.77
CA GLY A 235 11.53 1.11 -12.68
C GLY A 235 12.26 2.42 -13.01
N PHE A 236 12.95 2.44 -14.14
CA PHE A 236 13.71 3.63 -14.60
C PHE A 236 12.79 4.84 -14.81
N LEU A 237 11.69 4.68 -15.56
CA LEU A 237 10.76 5.78 -15.82
C LEU A 237 9.97 6.18 -14.56
N GLY A 238 9.68 5.23 -13.67
CA GLY A 238 9.03 5.50 -12.38
C GLY A 238 9.91 6.34 -11.46
N ALA A 239 11.22 6.05 -11.39
CA ALA A 239 12.19 6.89 -10.71
C ALA A 239 12.28 8.30 -11.31
N LEU A 240 12.39 8.41 -12.64
CA LEU A 240 12.45 9.71 -13.30
C LEU A 240 11.22 10.58 -13.00
N VAL A 241 10.02 10.00 -13.01
CA VAL A 241 8.79 10.75 -12.71
C VAL A 241 8.71 11.13 -11.23
N THR A 242 9.21 10.27 -10.33
CA THR A 242 9.35 10.56 -8.89
C THR A 242 10.29 11.74 -8.66
N VAL A 243 11.45 11.74 -9.33
CA VAL A 243 12.43 12.84 -9.32
C VAL A 243 11.81 14.13 -9.84
N ILE A 244 11.14 14.10 -10.99
CA ILE A 244 10.48 15.28 -11.57
C ILE A 244 9.43 15.85 -10.60
N PHE A 245 8.67 14.99 -9.93
CA PHE A 245 7.69 15.43 -8.94
C PHE A 245 8.36 16.11 -7.73
N ARG A 246 9.46 15.53 -7.21
CA ARG A 246 10.26 16.11 -6.13
C ARG A 246 10.83 17.48 -6.51
N GLU A 247 11.44 17.60 -7.68
CA GLU A 247 11.97 18.89 -8.17
C GLU A 247 10.85 19.91 -8.40
N GLY A 248 9.66 19.45 -8.81
CA GLY A 248 8.47 20.29 -8.88
C GLY A 248 8.05 20.85 -7.52
N ILE A 249 8.21 20.09 -6.43
CA ILE A 249 7.93 20.57 -5.07
C ILE A 249 8.92 21.69 -4.74
N LEU A 250 10.22 21.44 -4.92
CA LEU A 250 11.29 22.41 -4.60
C LEU A 250 11.16 23.69 -5.42
N LEU A 251 10.85 23.58 -6.71
CA LEU A 251 10.58 24.73 -7.56
C LEU A 251 9.39 25.54 -7.05
N LEU A 252 8.31 24.89 -6.63
CA LEU A 252 7.13 25.58 -6.13
C LEU A 252 7.37 26.21 -4.75
N GLU A 253 8.12 25.56 -3.87
CA GLU A 253 8.60 26.14 -2.60
C GLU A 253 9.41 27.42 -2.87
N TRP A 254 10.38 27.35 -3.79
CA TRP A 254 11.18 28.50 -4.18
C TRP A 254 10.35 29.62 -4.81
N LEU A 255 9.37 29.31 -5.67
CA LEU A 255 8.48 30.30 -6.25
C LEU A 255 7.56 30.97 -5.21
N LEU A 256 7.15 30.23 -4.16
CA LEU A 256 6.24 30.74 -3.14
C LEU A 256 6.93 31.60 -2.09
N VAL A 257 8.17 31.25 -1.70
CA VAL A 257 8.84 31.84 -0.53
C VAL A 257 10.27 32.34 -0.83
N GLY A 258 10.84 31.99 -1.98
CA GLY A 258 12.23 32.32 -2.34
C GLY A 258 13.28 31.39 -1.74
N GLN A 259 12.85 30.38 -0.98
CA GLN A 259 13.69 29.34 -0.37
C GLN A 259 13.05 27.97 -0.60
N SER A 260 13.86 26.92 -0.66
CA SER A 260 13.42 25.54 -0.88
C SER A 260 14.14 24.57 0.07
N GLY A 261 13.53 23.41 0.34
CA GLY A 261 14.18 22.33 1.10
C GLY A 261 13.33 21.87 2.28
N SER A 262 13.47 22.51 3.45
CA SER A 262 12.68 22.17 4.64
C SER A 262 11.44 23.06 4.72
N LEU A 263 10.25 22.47 4.52
CA LEU A 263 8.97 23.16 4.69
C LEU A 263 8.82 23.80 6.08
N VAL A 264 9.40 23.19 7.12
CA VAL A 264 9.39 23.75 8.48
C VAL A 264 10.30 24.97 8.57
N ALA A 265 11.51 24.91 8.00
CA ALA A 265 12.41 26.07 7.96
C ALA A 265 11.79 27.23 7.16
N MET A 266 11.16 26.90 6.03
CA MET A 266 10.39 27.85 5.23
C MET A 266 9.26 28.49 6.05
N ALA A 267 8.51 27.70 6.83
CA ALA A 267 7.51 28.22 7.75
C ALA A 267 8.13 29.21 8.76
N HIS A 268 9.27 28.86 9.38
CA HIS A 268 9.96 29.75 10.32
C HIS A 268 10.41 31.07 9.68
N ALA A 269 10.85 31.06 8.42
CA ALA A 269 11.26 32.27 7.69
C ALA A 269 10.08 33.20 7.33
N LEU A 270 8.86 32.66 7.26
CA LEU A 270 7.66 33.42 6.91
C LEU A 270 7.09 34.20 8.10
N THR A 271 6.47 35.34 7.81
CA THR A 271 5.70 36.11 8.79
C THR A 271 4.39 35.38 9.17
N PRO A 272 3.82 35.61 10.36
CA PRO A 272 2.62 34.89 10.82
C PRO A 272 1.43 34.94 9.86
N TRP A 273 1.17 36.08 9.22
CA TRP A 273 0.06 36.19 8.25
C TRP A 273 0.34 35.39 6.97
N GLN A 274 1.60 35.27 6.54
CA GLN A 274 1.97 34.42 5.40
C GLN A 274 1.81 32.94 5.74
N ARG A 275 2.20 32.53 6.95
CA ARG A 275 1.99 31.15 7.44
C ARG A 275 0.51 30.76 7.45
N LEU A 276 -0.36 31.72 7.75
CA LEU A 276 -1.80 31.52 7.69
C LEU A 276 -2.32 31.38 6.24
N LEU A 277 -1.92 32.29 5.35
CA LEU A 277 -2.49 32.40 4.01
C LEU A 277 -1.93 31.40 2.99
N ILE A 278 -0.63 31.04 3.07
CA ILE A 278 0.01 30.18 2.05
C ILE A 278 -0.66 28.80 1.98
N PRO A 279 -0.84 28.05 3.10
CA PRO A 279 -1.54 26.76 3.04
C PRO A 279 -3.01 26.90 2.63
N ALA A 280 -3.70 27.98 3.02
CA ALA A 280 -5.08 28.24 2.64
C ALA A 280 -5.25 28.47 1.13
N LEU A 281 -4.41 29.34 0.55
CA LEU A 281 -4.40 29.61 -0.88
C LEU A 281 -3.91 28.41 -1.69
N GLY A 282 -2.93 27.67 -1.18
CA GLY A 282 -2.49 26.40 -1.76
C GLY A 282 -3.61 25.37 -1.81
N GLY A 283 -4.35 25.20 -0.71
CA GLY A 283 -5.54 24.34 -0.66
C GLY A 283 -6.63 24.77 -1.64
N LEU A 284 -6.89 26.08 -1.75
CA LEU A 284 -7.84 26.64 -2.71
C LEU A 284 -7.43 26.31 -4.16
N LEU A 285 -6.17 26.60 -4.51
CA LEU A 285 -5.64 26.36 -5.85
C LEU A 285 -5.65 24.87 -6.20
N ALA A 286 -5.22 24.01 -5.28
CA ALA A 286 -5.26 22.57 -5.45
C ALA A 286 -6.70 22.06 -5.69
N GLY A 287 -7.68 22.52 -4.91
CA GLY A 287 -9.07 22.14 -5.13
C GLY A 287 -9.68 22.73 -6.41
N LEU A 288 -9.22 23.90 -6.86
CA LEU A 288 -9.58 24.46 -8.18
C LEU A 288 -9.03 23.62 -9.32
N ILE A 289 -7.80 23.10 -9.21
CA ILE A 289 -7.22 22.18 -10.19
C ILE A 289 -8.13 20.94 -10.35
N LEU A 290 -8.56 20.34 -9.24
CA LEU A 290 -9.46 19.17 -9.27
C LEU A 290 -10.83 19.49 -9.85
N THR A 291 -11.47 20.57 -9.39
CA THR A 291 -12.85 20.88 -9.76
C THR A 291 -12.99 21.54 -11.13
N ARG A 292 -12.05 22.38 -11.55
CA ARG A 292 -12.12 23.11 -12.83
C ARG A 292 -11.47 22.35 -13.97
N ILE A 293 -10.35 21.67 -13.72
CA ILE A 293 -9.64 20.91 -14.75
C ILE A 293 -10.10 19.46 -14.74
N GLY A 294 -10.09 18.81 -13.56
CA GLY A 294 -10.48 17.41 -13.41
C GLY A 294 -11.91 17.12 -13.89
N ALA A 295 -12.90 17.95 -13.50
CA ALA A 295 -14.30 17.74 -13.90
C ALA A 295 -14.56 17.93 -15.40
N ARG A 296 -13.66 18.59 -16.14
CA ARG A 296 -13.78 18.78 -17.60
C ARG A 296 -13.21 17.62 -18.40
N LEU A 297 -12.43 16.75 -17.77
CA LEU A 297 -11.82 15.60 -18.45
C LEU A 297 -12.88 14.52 -18.72
N ARG A 298 -12.91 14.03 -19.97
CA ARG A 298 -13.76 12.92 -20.41
C ARG A 298 -12.95 11.62 -20.48
N GLY A 299 -13.62 10.48 -20.26
CA GLY A 299 -13.05 9.14 -20.42
C GLY A 299 -13.02 8.36 -19.10
N ARG A 300 -12.30 7.23 -19.10
CA ARG A 300 -12.12 6.40 -17.89
C ARG A 300 -11.36 7.20 -16.82
N THR A 301 -11.93 7.23 -15.62
CA THR A 301 -11.47 8.04 -14.47
C THR A 301 -10.62 7.25 -13.47
N THR A 302 -10.44 5.94 -13.67
CA THR A 302 -9.63 5.09 -12.78
C THR A 302 -8.23 5.65 -12.63
N THR A 303 -7.93 6.14 -11.43
CA THR A 303 -6.62 6.66 -11.06
C THR A 303 -5.99 5.77 -10.01
N ASP A 304 -6.69 5.45 -8.92
CA ASP A 304 -6.16 4.66 -7.81
C ASP A 304 -5.47 3.37 -8.29
N TYR A 305 -4.14 3.32 -8.11
CA TYR A 305 -3.35 2.19 -8.58
C TYR A 305 -3.70 0.90 -7.83
N MET A 306 -4.05 0.97 -6.53
CA MET A 306 -4.41 -0.22 -5.76
C MET A 306 -5.72 -0.81 -6.28
N GLU A 307 -6.72 0.04 -6.52
CA GLU A 307 -8.00 -0.36 -7.13
C GLU A 307 -7.76 -0.95 -8.54
N SER A 308 -6.90 -0.33 -9.34
CA SER A 308 -6.59 -0.79 -10.70
C SER A 308 -5.92 -2.17 -10.73
N VAL A 309 -5.14 -2.52 -9.70
CA VAL A 309 -4.45 -3.80 -9.58
C VAL A 309 -5.37 -4.84 -8.96
N THR A 310 -6.06 -4.55 -7.87
CA THR A 310 -6.89 -5.52 -7.13
C THR A 310 -8.22 -5.81 -7.78
N GLN A 311 -8.90 -4.79 -8.32
CA GLN A 311 -10.26 -4.89 -8.86
C GLN A 311 -10.33 -4.58 -10.35
N GLY A 312 -9.40 -3.76 -10.86
CA GLY A 312 -9.40 -3.29 -12.24
C GLY A 312 -8.72 -4.20 -13.27
N ASP A 313 -8.39 -3.64 -14.43
CA ASP A 313 -7.68 -4.30 -15.53
C ASP A 313 -6.22 -3.85 -15.65
N GLY A 314 -5.70 -3.12 -14.65
CA GLY A 314 -4.39 -2.47 -14.69
C GLY A 314 -4.33 -1.22 -15.57
N TRP A 315 -5.48 -0.73 -16.05
CA TRP A 315 -5.51 0.52 -16.82
C TRP A 315 -5.60 1.73 -15.89
N ILE A 316 -4.67 2.67 -16.05
CA ILE A 316 -4.65 3.94 -15.30
C ILE A 316 -4.78 5.12 -16.28
N SER A 317 -5.61 6.09 -15.90
CA SER A 317 -5.84 7.30 -16.70
C SER A 317 -4.68 8.29 -16.57
N VAL A 318 -4.04 8.64 -17.68
CA VAL A 318 -2.91 9.60 -17.68
C VAL A 318 -3.39 10.99 -17.29
N ARG A 319 -4.44 11.51 -17.95
CA ARG A 319 -4.92 12.89 -17.75
C ARG A 319 -5.41 13.11 -16.32
N HIS A 320 -6.23 12.20 -15.79
CA HIS A 320 -6.72 12.31 -14.42
C HIS A 320 -5.60 12.12 -13.39
N SER A 321 -4.63 11.24 -13.64
CA SER A 321 -3.46 11.09 -12.75
C SER A 321 -2.61 12.36 -12.71
N LEU A 322 -2.39 13.03 -13.84
CA LEU A 322 -1.63 14.29 -13.90
C LEU A 322 -2.35 15.42 -13.15
N VAL A 323 -3.67 15.56 -13.32
CA VAL A 323 -4.46 16.56 -12.58
C VAL A 323 -4.44 16.28 -11.07
N LYS A 324 -4.63 15.02 -10.67
CA LYS A 324 -4.57 14.58 -9.27
C LYS A 324 -3.19 14.86 -8.66
N SER A 325 -2.13 14.60 -9.41
CA SER A 325 -0.75 14.84 -8.98
C SER A 325 -0.43 16.33 -8.92
N ALA A 326 -0.91 17.15 -9.86
CA ALA A 326 -0.74 18.60 -9.81
C ALA A 326 -1.45 19.22 -8.59
N SER A 327 -2.65 18.75 -8.26
CA SER A 327 -3.33 19.16 -7.02
C SER A 327 -2.53 18.75 -5.77
N SER A 328 -1.96 17.55 -5.76
CA SER A 328 -1.13 17.07 -4.66
C SER A 328 0.15 17.91 -4.53
N LEU A 329 0.80 18.21 -5.65
CA LEU A 329 2.01 19.03 -5.73
C LEU A 329 1.80 20.40 -5.07
N VAL A 330 0.73 21.10 -5.45
CA VAL A 330 0.39 22.40 -4.88
C VAL A 330 0.09 22.29 -3.38
N THR A 331 -0.66 21.27 -2.96
CA THR A 331 -0.99 21.09 -1.54
C THR A 331 0.26 20.87 -0.70
N VAL A 332 1.16 19.98 -1.15
CA VAL A 332 2.40 19.65 -0.43
C VAL A 332 3.33 20.85 -0.38
N ALA A 333 3.61 21.50 -1.52
CA ALA A 333 4.53 22.64 -1.57
C ALA A 333 4.02 23.85 -0.78
N SER A 334 2.70 24.00 -0.62
CA SER A 334 2.11 25.07 0.21
C SER A 334 2.10 24.77 1.71
N GLY A 335 2.68 23.65 2.16
CA GLY A 335 2.81 23.31 3.58
C GLY A 335 1.70 22.42 4.14
N GLY A 336 0.83 21.86 3.30
CA GLY A 336 -0.21 20.92 3.74
C GLY A 336 0.38 19.71 4.49
N SER A 337 -0.27 19.28 5.58
CA SER A 337 0.21 18.21 6.45
C SER A 337 -0.11 16.81 5.89
N ILE A 338 0.46 16.51 4.73
CA ILE A 338 0.29 15.26 3.98
C ILE A 338 1.62 14.84 3.33
N GLY A 339 1.77 13.55 3.07
CA GLY A 339 2.92 12.99 2.36
C GLY A 339 2.83 13.18 0.84
N ARG A 340 3.98 13.45 0.22
CA ARG A 340 4.15 13.52 -1.25
C ARG A 340 4.09 12.15 -1.95
N GLU A 341 4.28 11.07 -1.20
CA GLU A 341 4.49 9.73 -1.73
C GLU A 341 3.32 9.19 -2.53
N GLY A 342 2.10 9.51 -2.12
CA GLY A 342 0.90 9.04 -2.80
C GLY A 342 0.88 9.44 -4.28
N ALA A 343 1.30 10.67 -4.60
CA ALA A 343 1.36 11.16 -5.97
C ALA A 343 2.53 10.55 -6.75
N MET A 344 3.70 10.39 -6.11
CA MET A 344 4.88 9.80 -6.76
C MET A 344 4.65 8.34 -7.13
N VAL A 345 4.14 7.53 -6.20
CA VAL A 345 3.77 6.12 -6.45
C VAL A 345 2.70 6.01 -7.53
N GLN A 346 1.67 6.86 -7.46
CA GLN A 346 0.58 6.90 -8.45
C GLN A 346 1.09 7.21 -9.86
N LEU A 347 1.99 8.18 -10.00
CA LEU A 347 2.57 8.55 -11.29
C LEU A 347 3.48 7.44 -11.84
N ALA A 348 4.27 6.78 -11.00
CA ALA A 348 5.10 5.65 -11.39
C ALA A 348 4.23 4.46 -11.86
N ALA A 349 3.17 4.13 -11.14
CA ALA A 349 2.19 3.12 -11.53
C ALA A 349 1.47 3.48 -12.85
N MET A 350 1.12 4.77 -13.05
CA MET A 350 0.56 5.28 -14.29
C MET A 350 1.51 5.09 -15.48
N MET A 351 2.81 5.37 -15.29
CA MET A 351 3.82 5.16 -16.32
C MET A 351 3.96 3.68 -16.68
N ALA A 352 3.96 2.79 -15.68
CA ALA A 352 3.94 1.35 -15.89
C ALA A 352 2.70 0.88 -16.67
N SER A 353 1.53 1.45 -16.39
CA SER A 353 0.29 1.20 -17.16
C SER A 353 0.45 1.62 -18.63
N VAL A 354 1.06 2.79 -18.90
CA VAL A 354 1.34 3.25 -20.27
C VAL A 354 2.25 2.26 -21.00
N ILE A 355 3.35 1.83 -20.37
CA ILE A 355 4.30 0.86 -20.93
C ILE A 355 3.59 -0.45 -21.29
N GLY A 356 2.82 -1.01 -20.35
CA GLY A 356 2.11 -2.27 -20.57
C GLY A 356 1.04 -2.19 -21.66
N ARG A 357 0.35 -1.05 -21.78
CA ARG A 357 -0.62 -0.80 -22.87
C ARG A 357 0.05 -0.70 -24.23
N LEU A 358 1.18 0.00 -24.32
CA LEU A 358 1.98 0.10 -25.56
C LEU A 358 2.58 -1.27 -25.95
N ALA A 359 2.97 -2.08 -24.96
CA ALA A 359 3.40 -3.45 -25.16
C ALA A 359 2.25 -4.44 -25.44
N ARG A 360 1.00 -3.98 -25.38
CA ARG A 360 -0.23 -4.78 -25.55
C ARG A 360 -0.29 -6.00 -24.62
N PHE A 361 0.13 -5.82 -23.36
CA PHE A 361 0.07 -6.88 -22.37
C PHE A 361 -1.39 -7.27 -22.03
N PRO A 362 -1.66 -8.57 -21.81
CA PRO A 362 -2.95 -9.00 -21.29
C PRO A 362 -3.17 -8.44 -19.88
N ARG A 363 -4.44 -8.36 -19.46
CA ARG A 363 -4.85 -7.71 -18.21
C ARG A 363 -4.06 -8.17 -16.99
N GLU A 364 -3.82 -9.47 -16.85
CA GLU A 364 -3.05 -10.07 -15.74
C GLU A 364 -1.62 -9.51 -15.67
N ARG A 365 -0.92 -9.46 -16.81
CA ARG A 365 0.44 -8.92 -16.89
C ARG A 365 0.48 -7.41 -16.75
N LEU A 366 -0.54 -6.72 -17.24
CA LEU A 366 -0.67 -5.27 -17.06
C LEU A 366 -0.84 -4.93 -15.58
N ARG A 367 -1.70 -5.65 -14.84
CA ARG A 367 -1.87 -5.48 -13.39
C ARG A 367 -0.55 -5.70 -12.64
N LEU A 368 0.18 -6.76 -12.98
CA LEU A 368 1.48 -7.04 -12.37
C LEU A 368 2.54 -5.99 -12.71
N LEU A 369 2.56 -5.46 -13.95
CA LEU A 369 3.46 -4.39 -14.32
C LEU A 369 3.13 -3.07 -13.60
N VAL A 370 1.85 -2.76 -13.43
CA VAL A 370 1.39 -1.59 -12.65
C VAL A 370 1.78 -1.72 -11.18
N ALA A 371 1.64 -2.91 -10.61
CA ALA A 371 2.12 -3.22 -9.27
C ALA A 371 3.65 -3.04 -9.17
N ALA A 372 4.41 -3.49 -10.17
CA ALA A 372 5.85 -3.25 -10.25
C ALA A 372 6.18 -1.75 -10.34
N GLY A 373 5.40 -0.96 -11.08
CA GLY A 373 5.53 0.49 -11.14
C GLY A 373 5.24 1.17 -9.81
N ALA A 374 4.27 0.68 -9.04
CA ALA A 374 4.00 1.17 -7.69
C ALA A 374 5.19 0.87 -6.74
N ALA A 375 5.77 -0.33 -6.83
CA ALA A 375 6.97 -0.69 -6.07
C ALA A 375 8.16 0.22 -6.45
N ALA A 376 8.36 0.49 -7.74
CA ALA A 376 9.37 1.42 -8.23
C ALA A 376 9.19 2.84 -7.67
N GLY A 377 7.98 3.38 -7.73
CA GLY A 377 7.70 4.72 -7.20
C GLY A 377 7.94 4.81 -5.68
N LEU A 378 7.57 3.77 -4.92
CA LEU A 378 7.77 3.75 -3.48
C LEU A 378 9.26 3.56 -3.12
N ALA A 379 9.99 2.74 -3.87
CA ALA A 379 11.43 2.57 -3.72
C ALA A 379 12.18 3.87 -3.98
N ALA A 380 11.84 4.56 -5.08
CA ALA A 380 12.43 5.86 -5.45
C ALA A 380 12.13 6.97 -4.44
N ALA A 381 10.95 6.93 -3.84
CA ALA A 381 10.49 7.88 -2.82
C ALA A 381 11.29 7.81 -1.51
N TYR A 382 11.62 6.59 -1.08
CA TYR A 382 12.13 6.31 0.26
C TYR A 382 13.48 5.61 0.31
N ASN A 383 14.15 5.46 -0.82
CA ASN A 383 15.39 4.68 -0.89
C ASN A 383 15.24 3.28 -0.24
N ALA A 384 14.10 2.63 -0.47
CA ALA A 384 13.72 1.41 0.25
C ALA A 384 13.15 0.34 -0.70
N PRO A 385 14.00 -0.28 -1.56
CA PRO A 385 13.55 -1.23 -2.58
C PRO A 385 12.96 -2.53 -2.01
N ILE A 386 13.46 -3.03 -0.87
CA ILE A 386 12.97 -4.27 -0.27
C ILE A 386 11.57 -4.03 0.33
N ALA A 387 11.45 -2.99 1.15
CA ALA A 387 10.20 -2.56 1.79
C ALA A 387 9.15 -2.21 0.74
N ALA A 388 9.52 -1.53 -0.34
CA ALA A 388 8.59 -1.21 -1.42
C ALA A 388 8.06 -2.45 -2.15
N THR A 389 8.92 -3.44 -2.39
CA THR A 389 8.52 -4.74 -2.96
C THR A 389 7.52 -5.45 -2.04
N ILE A 390 7.84 -5.52 -0.74
CA ILE A 390 6.98 -6.18 0.25
C ILE A 390 5.69 -5.40 0.48
N PHE A 391 5.71 -4.07 0.45
CA PHE A 391 4.51 -3.23 0.47
C PHE A 391 3.52 -3.63 -0.62
N VAL A 392 4.01 -3.73 -1.86
CA VAL A 392 3.14 -4.13 -2.98
C VAL A 392 2.69 -5.58 -2.84
N ALA A 393 3.55 -6.49 -2.40
CA ALA A 393 3.18 -7.90 -2.23
C ALA A 393 2.15 -8.11 -1.10
N GLU A 394 2.36 -7.48 0.06
CA GLU A 394 1.57 -7.66 1.29
C GLU A 394 0.26 -6.86 1.25
N ILE A 395 0.28 -5.60 0.79
CA ILE A 395 -0.91 -4.73 0.79
C ILE A 395 -1.63 -4.76 -0.55
N VAL A 396 -0.91 -4.54 -1.66
CA VAL A 396 -1.56 -4.31 -2.97
C VAL A 396 -1.99 -5.62 -3.61
N LEU A 397 -1.14 -6.65 -3.59
CA LEU A 397 -1.45 -7.97 -4.15
C LEU A 397 -2.13 -8.88 -3.14
N GLY A 398 -1.91 -8.67 -1.84
CA GLY A 398 -2.43 -9.52 -0.77
C GLY A 398 -1.90 -10.96 -0.81
N SER A 399 -0.81 -11.21 -1.55
CA SER A 399 -0.20 -12.54 -1.69
C SER A 399 1.30 -12.43 -1.94
N ILE A 400 2.09 -13.14 -1.14
CA ILE A 400 3.55 -13.23 -1.27
C ILE A 400 3.86 -14.50 -2.08
N ALA A 401 3.76 -14.40 -3.40
CA ALA A 401 4.11 -15.49 -4.32
C ALA A 401 5.37 -15.10 -5.12
N ILE A 402 6.36 -16.00 -5.17
CA ILE A 402 7.66 -15.75 -5.80
C ILE A 402 7.54 -15.33 -7.29
N GLU A 403 6.52 -15.87 -7.98
CA GLU A 403 6.23 -15.57 -9.39
C GLU A 403 5.86 -14.10 -9.63
N PHE A 404 5.23 -13.45 -8.64
CA PHE A 404 4.84 -12.04 -8.72
C PHE A 404 5.91 -11.12 -8.15
N ILE A 405 6.73 -11.60 -7.22
CA ILE A 405 7.76 -10.79 -6.56
C ILE A 405 8.91 -10.43 -7.52
N GLY A 406 9.28 -11.32 -8.46
CA GLY A 406 10.40 -11.09 -9.38
C GLY A 406 10.32 -9.74 -10.13
N PRO A 407 9.24 -9.44 -10.87
CA PRO A 407 9.08 -8.14 -11.54
C PRO A 407 9.05 -6.94 -10.60
N LEU A 408 8.49 -7.08 -9.39
CA LEU A 408 8.47 -6.00 -8.38
C LEU A 408 9.88 -5.65 -7.93
N ILE A 409 10.69 -6.67 -7.59
CA ILE A 409 12.10 -6.48 -7.20
C ILE A 409 12.87 -5.78 -8.32
N VAL A 410 12.74 -6.25 -9.57
CA VAL A 410 13.47 -5.65 -10.70
C VAL A 410 13.10 -4.17 -10.86
N ALA A 411 11.82 -3.83 -10.81
CA ALA A 411 11.39 -2.44 -10.92
C ALA A 411 11.87 -1.57 -9.75
N ALA A 412 11.78 -2.07 -8.51
CA ALA A 412 12.21 -1.37 -7.31
C ALA A 412 13.73 -1.13 -7.27
N VAL A 413 14.54 -2.14 -7.61
CA VAL A 413 16.01 -2.03 -7.65
C VAL A 413 16.44 -1.05 -8.73
N ILE A 414 15.90 -1.16 -9.95
CA ILE A 414 16.25 -0.23 -11.03
C ILE A 414 15.85 1.20 -10.66
N ALA A 415 14.68 1.39 -10.04
CA ALA A 415 14.24 2.69 -9.57
C ALA A 415 15.20 3.27 -8.52
N ASN A 416 15.62 2.45 -7.55
CA ASN A 416 16.51 2.90 -6.48
C ASN A 416 17.89 3.29 -7.01
N VAL A 417 18.51 2.45 -7.85
CA VAL A 417 19.79 2.75 -8.51
C VAL A 417 19.69 4.04 -9.32
N THR A 418 18.58 4.22 -10.07
CA THR A 418 18.36 5.44 -10.85
C THR A 418 18.31 6.68 -9.97
N VAL A 419 17.66 6.63 -8.81
CA VAL A 419 17.64 7.75 -7.86
C VAL A 419 19.02 7.99 -7.25
N HIS A 420 19.77 6.95 -6.91
CA HIS A 420 21.14 7.09 -6.37
C HIS A 420 22.09 7.76 -7.35
N ASP A 421 22.05 7.38 -8.62
CA ASP A 421 22.92 7.96 -9.63
C ASP A 421 22.57 9.43 -9.90
N LEU A 422 21.30 9.83 -9.70
CA LEU A 422 20.83 11.21 -9.93
C LEU A 422 20.96 12.12 -8.70
N MET A 423 20.77 11.58 -7.49
CA MET A 423 20.61 12.34 -6.25
C MET A 423 21.59 11.96 -5.14
N GLY A 424 22.41 10.94 -5.33
CA GLY A 424 23.31 10.39 -4.31
C GLY A 424 22.68 9.29 -3.45
N TYR A 425 23.55 8.58 -2.72
CA TYR A 425 23.17 7.52 -1.80
C TYR A 425 23.23 7.99 -0.35
N ALA A 426 22.10 8.04 0.33
CA ALA A 426 22.02 8.29 1.76
C ALA A 426 20.77 7.61 2.36
N PRO A 427 20.81 7.13 3.61
CA PRO A 427 19.60 6.69 4.32
C PRO A 427 18.60 7.86 4.40
N VAL A 428 17.31 7.53 4.49
CA VAL A 428 16.29 8.58 4.63
C VAL A 428 16.44 9.28 5.98
N TYR A 429 16.60 8.51 7.05
CA TYR A 429 16.89 9.04 8.37
C TYR A 429 18.28 8.61 8.80
N ASP A 430 19.16 9.59 8.98
CA ASP A 430 20.40 9.35 9.71
C ASP A 430 20.08 9.23 11.19
N ILE A 431 20.59 8.19 11.83
CA ILE A 431 20.34 7.90 13.24
C ILE A 431 21.65 7.58 13.95
N PRO A 432 21.78 7.94 15.24
CA PRO A 432 22.87 7.42 16.06
C PRO A 432 22.86 5.89 16.09
N ALA A 433 24.05 5.28 16.15
CA ALA A 433 24.18 3.83 16.16
C ALA A 433 23.35 3.19 17.29
N PHE A 434 22.43 2.30 16.92
CA PHE A 434 21.56 1.62 17.86
C PHE A 434 22.33 0.52 18.60
N HIS A 435 22.16 0.48 19.92
CA HIS A 435 22.63 -0.61 20.75
C HIS A 435 21.59 -0.88 21.84
N LEU A 436 21.33 -2.16 22.10
CA LEU A 436 20.45 -2.58 23.19
C LEU A 436 21.26 -2.49 24.50
N VAL A 437 20.79 -1.71 25.48
CA VAL A 437 21.51 -1.55 26.76
C VAL A 437 21.21 -2.73 27.69
N SER A 438 19.98 -3.24 27.66
CA SER A 438 19.56 -4.40 28.46
C SER A 438 18.52 -5.26 27.73
N ASP A 439 18.55 -6.58 27.95
CA ASP A 439 17.51 -7.50 27.48
C ASP A 439 16.11 -7.14 28.01
N GLY A 440 16.04 -6.48 29.17
CA GLY A 440 14.80 -5.97 29.75
C GLY A 440 14.10 -4.92 28.88
N GLU A 441 14.84 -4.22 28.01
CA GLU A 441 14.26 -3.25 27.06
C GLU A 441 13.29 -3.90 26.08
N LEU A 442 13.44 -5.19 25.76
CA LEU A 442 12.50 -5.90 24.88
C LEU A 442 11.07 -5.85 25.43
N LEU A 443 10.90 -5.88 26.76
CA LEU A 443 9.59 -5.71 27.38
C LEU A 443 9.05 -4.28 27.20
N LEU A 444 9.93 -3.27 27.20
CA LEU A 444 9.57 -1.88 26.97
C LEU A 444 9.16 -1.65 25.51
N TYR A 445 9.87 -2.25 24.54
CA TYR A 445 9.47 -2.22 23.13
C TYR A 445 8.16 -2.98 22.87
N LEU A 446 7.90 -4.09 23.57
CA LEU A 446 6.60 -4.76 23.56
C LEU A 446 5.50 -3.83 24.06
N LEU A 447 5.72 -3.13 25.18
CA LEU A 447 4.76 -2.17 25.73
C LEU A 447 4.53 -0.99 24.77
N LEU A 448 5.58 -0.46 24.15
CA LEU A 448 5.47 0.55 23.11
C LEU A 448 4.61 0.06 21.94
N GLY A 449 4.81 -1.20 21.51
CA GLY A 449 3.98 -1.85 20.50
C GLY A 449 2.50 -1.91 20.90
N LEU A 450 2.19 -2.26 22.16
CA LEU A 450 0.82 -2.24 22.68
C LEU A 450 0.21 -0.84 22.61
N ILE A 451 0.94 0.18 23.07
CA ILE A 451 0.49 1.58 23.06
C ILE A 451 0.23 2.04 21.63
N ALA A 452 1.20 1.85 20.72
CA ALA A 452 1.07 2.21 19.31
C ALA A 452 -0.11 1.48 18.64
N GLY A 453 -0.33 0.21 18.98
CA GLY A 453 -1.48 -0.57 18.50
C GLY A 453 -2.84 -0.05 18.95
N HIS A 454 -2.94 0.67 20.07
CA HIS A 454 -4.16 1.36 20.50
C HIS A 454 -4.29 2.75 19.85
N VAL A 455 -3.18 3.46 19.70
CA VAL A 455 -3.14 4.81 19.11
C VAL A 455 -3.43 4.77 17.60
N ALA A 456 -2.97 3.74 16.89
CA ALA A 456 -3.14 3.62 15.44
C ALA A 456 -4.61 3.63 14.98
N PRO A 457 -5.52 2.80 15.51
CA PRO A 457 -6.94 2.87 15.16
C PRO A 457 -7.59 4.20 15.54
N VAL A 458 -7.21 4.81 16.68
CA VAL A 458 -7.71 6.13 17.09
C VAL A 458 -7.33 7.20 16.05
N PHE A 459 -6.09 7.17 15.57
CA PHE A 459 -5.61 8.05 14.52
C PHE A 459 -6.41 7.86 13.21
N LEU A 460 -6.59 6.61 12.74
CA LEU A 460 -7.38 6.34 11.53
C LEU A 460 -8.83 6.80 11.65
N ASN A 461 -9.48 6.52 12.78
CA ASN A 461 -10.85 6.95 13.04
C ASN A 461 -10.97 8.47 13.08
N LEU A 462 -9.96 9.18 13.61
CA LEU A 462 -9.93 10.64 13.57
C LEU A 462 -9.83 11.17 12.12
N LEU A 463 -8.98 10.58 11.27
CA LEU A 463 -8.90 10.95 9.85
C LEU A 463 -10.26 10.73 9.14
N ALA A 464 -10.90 9.59 9.38
CA ALA A 464 -12.21 9.26 8.80
C ALA A 464 -13.34 10.16 9.32
N ARG A 465 -13.33 10.49 10.62
CA ARG A 465 -14.27 11.46 11.22
C ARG A 465 -14.06 12.84 10.65
N SER A 466 -12.82 13.30 10.52
CA SER A 466 -12.51 14.58 9.89
C SER A 466 -13.06 14.63 8.47
N HIS A 467 -12.83 13.60 7.65
CA HIS A 467 -13.39 13.52 6.31
C HIS A 467 -14.92 13.68 6.29
N ARG A 468 -15.64 12.96 7.17
CA ARG A 468 -17.09 13.08 7.30
C ARG A 468 -17.55 14.46 7.75
N LEU A 469 -16.80 15.13 8.64
CA LEU A 469 -17.13 16.48 9.10
C LEU A 469 -16.96 17.51 7.98
N PHE A 470 -15.86 17.46 7.23
CA PHE A 470 -15.67 18.34 6.08
C PHE A 470 -16.67 18.04 4.95
N ALA A 471 -17.05 16.79 4.75
CA ALA A 471 -18.06 16.41 3.75
C ALA A 471 -19.47 16.96 4.05
N ARG A 472 -19.79 17.23 5.33
CA ARG A 472 -21.08 17.85 5.73
C ARG A 472 -21.14 19.35 5.46
N LEU A 473 -20.02 20.01 5.19
CA LEU A 473 -20.00 21.44 4.92
C LEU A 473 -20.60 21.74 3.54
N PRO A 474 -21.56 22.68 3.42
CA PRO A 474 -22.20 23.03 2.14
C PRO A 474 -21.29 23.94 1.28
N VAL A 475 -20.01 23.60 1.15
CA VAL A 475 -19.02 24.36 0.39
C VAL A 475 -18.34 23.45 -0.65
N PRO A 476 -17.99 23.97 -1.84
CA PRO A 476 -17.37 23.17 -2.88
C PRO A 476 -16.01 22.63 -2.43
N LEU A 477 -15.50 21.58 -3.09
CA LEU A 477 -14.22 20.93 -2.75
C LEU A 477 -13.06 21.94 -2.58
N ALA A 478 -12.96 22.94 -3.45
CA ALA A 478 -11.94 23.98 -3.35
C ALA A 478 -12.07 24.81 -2.04
N GLY A 479 -13.29 25.11 -1.61
CA GLY A 479 -13.53 25.78 -0.33
C GLY A 479 -13.22 24.89 0.88
N ARG A 480 -13.51 23.58 0.79
CA ARG A 480 -13.14 22.62 1.84
C ARG A 480 -11.62 22.54 2.00
N MET A 481 -10.89 22.39 0.89
CA MET A 481 -9.42 22.34 0.89
C MET A 481 -8.79 23.66 1.37
N MET A 482 -9.36 24.81 1.01
CA MET A 482 -8.96 26.11 1.55
C MET A 482 -9.12 26.16 3.08
N LEU A 483 -10.24 25.66 3.61
CA LEU A 483 -10.48 25.61 5.06
C LEU A 483 -9.50 24.65 5.76
N GLY A 484 -9.21 23.49 5.16
CA GLY A 484 -8.18 22.57 5.66
C GLY A 484 -6.82 23.24 5.74
N GLY A 485 -6.41 23.94 4.68
CA GLY A 485 -5.20 24.75 4.65
C GLY A 485 -5.20 25.88 5.69
N LEU A 486 -6.33 26.57 5.86
CA LEU A 486 -6.47 27.64 6.86
C LEU A 486 -6.25 27.12 8.29
N ILE A 487 -6.74 25.92 8.61
CA ILE A 487 -6.51 25.30 9.93
C ILE A 487 -5.02 24.99 10.12
N VAL A 488 -4.35 24.42 9.12
CA VAL A 488 -2.90 24.17 9.16
C VAL A 488 -2.13 25.48 9.34
N GLY A 489 -2.51 26.52 8.60
CA GLY A 489 -1.91 27.84 8.69
C GLY A 489 -2.09 28.49 10.07
N LEU A 490 -3.29 28.36 10.66
CA LEU A 490 -3.57 28.88 12.00
C LEU A 490 -2.74 28.16 13.08
N ILE A 491 -2.60 26.84 12.97
CA ILE A 491 -1.76 26.07 13.87
C ILE A 491 -0.28 26.46 13.69
N SER A 492 0.17 26.68 12.45
CA SER A 492 1.54 27.07 12.12
C SER A 492 1.94 28.46 12.63
N VAL A 493 1.00 29.37 12.83
CA VAL A 493 1.27 30.65 13.50
C VAL A 493 1.82 30.41 14.91
N TYR A 494 1.33 29.39 15.60
CA TYR A 494 1.81 29.00 16.92
C TYR A 494 3.00 28.03 16.84
N GLU A 495 2.86 26.93 16.07
CA GLU A 495 3.86 25.86 15.98
C GLU A 495 4.16 25.50 14.51
N PRO A 496 5.26 26.04 13.93
CA PRO A 496 5.64 25.78 12.54
C PRO A 496 6.03 24.32 12.22
N ALA A 497 6.41 23.52 13.24
CA ALA A 497 6.81 22.12 13.05
C ALA A 497 5.70 21.22 12.46
N VAL A 498 4.44 21.68 12.43
CA VAL A 498 3.34 20.93 11.81
C VAL A 498 3.35 20.94 10.28
N TRP A 499 4.13 21.82 9.63
CA TRP A 499 4.14 21.96 8.18
C TRP A 499 4.66 20.71 7.45
N GLY A 500 4.07 20.45 6.28
CA GLY A 500 4.53 19.41 5.37
C GLY A 500 4.35 17.97 5.86
N ASN A 501 5.09 17.06 5.26
CA ASN A 501 5.02 15.62 5.56
C ASN A 501 5.62 15.23 6.92
N GLY A 502 6.41 16.12 7.54
CA GLY A 502 7.01 15.92 8.86
C GLY A 502 8.41 15.28 8.88
N TYR A 503 9.02 15.05 7.71
CA TYR A 503 10.34 14.45 7.60
C TYR A 503 11.41 15.15 8.46
N SER A 504 11.51 16.48 8.33
CA SER A 504 12.53 17.28 9.04
C SER A 504 12.41 17.16 10.56
N VAL A 505 11.19 17.18 11.09
CA VAL A 505 10.94 17.06 12.54
C VAL A 505 11.28 15.67 13.05
N VAL A 506 10.93 14.62 12.30
CA VAL A 506 11.33 13.26 12.67
C VAL A 506 12.85 13.17 12.70
N SER A 507 13.54 13.70 11.68
CA SER A 507 15.00 13.73 11.66
C SER A 507 15.59 14.42 12.89
N THR A 508 15.06 15.59 13.29
CA THR A 508 15.52 16.28 14.51
C THR A 508 15.20 15.52 15.80
N VAL A 509 14.05 14.83 15.90
CA VAL A 509 13.69 14.02 17.07
C VAL A 509 14.60 12.79 17.22
N LEU A 510 15.12 12.28 16.10
CA LEU A 510 16.03 11.14 16.11
C LEU A 510 17.47 11.51 16.47
N ASN A 511 17.89 12.74 16.19
CA ASN A 511 19.28 13.19 16.35
C ASN A 511 19.51 14.14 17.52
N GLU A 512 18.48 14.84 17.98
CA GLU A 512 18.58 15.84 19.04
C GLU A 512 17.69 15.49 20.24
N PRO A 513 18.08 15.87 21.47
CA PRO A 513 17.23 15.69 22.63
C PRO A 513 16.08 16.71 22.63
N TRP A 514 14.85 16.23 22.67
CA TRP A 514 13.65 17.06 22.78
C TRP A 514 13.05 16.96 24.18
N VAL A 515 12.56 18.09 24.70
CA VAL A 515 11.77 18.09 25.93
C VAL A 515 10.37 17.50 25.68
N TRP A 516 9.84 16.75 26.65
CA TRP A 516 8.59 16.01 26.49
C TRP A 516 7.38 16.93 26.19
N GLN A 517 7.39 18.18 26.67
CA GLN A 517 6.32 19.15 26.38
C GLN A 517 6.28 19.51 24.90
N ALA A 518 7.45 19.69 24.28
CA ALA A 518 7.55 19.99 22.86
C ALA A 518 7.07 18.79 22.03
N LEU A 519 7.51 17.58 22.37
CA LEU A 519 7.06 16.34 21.73
C LEU A 519 5.53 16.19 21.80
N LEU A 520 4.94 16.38 22.99
CA LEU A 520 3.49 16.24 23.17
C LEU A 520 2.72 17.32 22.40
N THR A 521 3.18 18.57 22.46
CA THR A 521 2.54 19.70 21.76
C THR A 521 2.57 19.48 20.25
N VAL A 522 3.74 19.20 19.69
CA VAL A 522 3.91 18.97 18.25
C VAL A 522 3.12 17.74 17.79
N LEU A 523 3.11 16.65 18.57
CA LEU A 523 2.33 15.44 18.25
C LEU A 523 0.84 15.75 18.11
N VAL A 524 0.25 16.42 19.11
CA VAL A 524 -1.19 16.75 19.11
C VAL A 524 -1.52 17.68 17.94
N LEU A 525 -0.74 18.75 17.75
CA LEU A 525 -0.96 19.71 16.69
C LEU A 525 -0.75 19.11 15.30
N LYS A 526 0.19 18.17 15.13
CA LYS A 526 0.39 17.44 13.88
C LYS A 526 -0.79 16.53 13.55
N ILE A 527 -1.33 15.82 14.54
CA ILE A 527 -2.51 14.97 14.36
C ILE A 527 -3.70 15.82 13.87
N ILE A 528 -3.94 16.97 14.49
CA ILE A 528 -5.02 17.89 14.08
C ILE A 528 -4.76 18.43 12.67
N SER A 529 -3.54 18.87 12.37
CA SER A 529 -3.16 19.42 11.05
C SER A 529 -3.32 18.38 9.94
N THR A 530 -2.90 17.14 10.20
CA THR A 530 -3.04 16.01 9.26
C THR A 530 -4.50 15.65 9.07
N ALA A 531 -5.29 15.58 10.15
CA ALA A 531 -6.72 15.33 10.07
C ALA A 531 -7.47 16.43 9.29
N ALA A 532 -7.12 17.70 9.49
CA ALA A 532 -7.71 18.82 8.75
C ALA A 532 -7.36 18.76 7.26
N THR A 533 -6.09 18.54 6.94
CA THR A 533 -5.63 18.45 5.54
C THR A 533 -6.28 17.26 4.82
N HIS A 534 -6.17 16.07 5.39
CA HIS A 534 -6.77 14.85 4.83
C HIS A 534 -8.29 14.93 4.75
N GLY A 535 -8.94 15.37 5.83
CA GLY A 535 -10.40 15.47 5.92
C GLY A 535 -11.00 16.44 4.90
N SER A 536 -10.28 17.52 4.57
CA SER A 536 -10.71 18.50 3.57
C SER A 536 -10.88 17.97 2.14
N GLY A 537 -10.38 16.76 1.87
CA GLY A 537 -10.36 16.16 0.53
C GLY A 537 -9.07 16.44 -0.24
N ALA A 538 -8.04 16.95 0.43
CA ALA A 538 -6.74 17.16 -0.17
C ALA A 538 -6.06 15.82 -0.52
N ILE A 539 -5.31 15.83 -1.61
CA ILE A 539 -4.73 14.61 -2.17
C ILE A 539 -3.29 14.47 -1.73
N GLY A 540 -2.99 13.41 -0.98
CA GLY A 540 -1.65 13.06 -0.54
C GLY A 540 -1.62 11.71 0.17
N GLY A 541 -0.42 11.26 0.51
CA GLY A 541 -0.23 10.03 1.28
C GLY A 541 -0.32 10.29 2.80
N ALA A 542 -0.92 9.37 3.54
CA ALA A 542 -0.91 9.38 5.01
C ALA A 542 0.31 8.66 5.62
N PHE A 543 1.17 8.05 4.78
CA PHE A 543 2.28 7.21 5.22
C PHE A 543 3.31 7.95 6.10
N THR A 544 3.87 9.07 5.64
CA THR A 544 4.87 9.84 6.41
C THR A 544 4.29 10.45 7.68
N PRO A 545 3.08 11.05 7.67
CA PRO A 545 2.42 11.49 8.90
C PRO A 545 2.22 10.35 9.93
N THR A 546 1.96 9.12 9.49
CA THR A 546 1.89 7.95 10.38
C THR A 546 3.26 7.65 11.01
N LEU A 547 4.34 7.67 10.23
CA LEU A 547 5.70 7.52 10.77
C LEU A 547 6.01 8.62 11.80
N PHE A 548 5.64 9.87 11.51
CA PHE A 548 5.81 10.99 12.42
C PHE A 548 5.10 10.77 13.75
N VAL A 549 3.83 10.38 13.72
CA VAL A 549 3.05 10.09 14.93
C VAL A 549 3.71 8.97 15.73
N GLY A 550 4.20 7.93 15.04
CA GLY A 550 4.97 6.85 15.67
C GLY A 550 6.28 7.31 16.29
N ALA A 551 7.06 8.15 15.60
CA ALA A 551 8.33 8.69 16.08
C ALA A 551 8.15 9.49 17.37
N LEU A 552 7.20 10.43 17.38
CA LEU A 552 6.97 11.27 18.56
C LEU A 552 6.33 10.48 19.71
N LEU A 553 5.44 9.53 19.42
CA LEU A 553 4.90 8.62 20.44
C LEU A 553 6.03 7.79 21.08
N GLY A 554 6.93 7.24 20.26
CA GLY A 554 8.09 6.50 20.71
C GLY A 554 9.06 7.37 21.52
N ALA A 555 9.36 8.59 21.06
CA ALA A 555 10.21 9.53 21.79
C ALA A 555 9.59 9.94 23.13
N LEU A 556 8.28 10.17 23.20
CA LEU A 556 7.56 10.45 24.45
C LEU A 556 7.64 9.28 25.42
N PHE A 557 7.48 8.06 24.90
CA PHE A 557 7.63 6.85 25.72
C PHE A 557 9.07 6.69 26.21
N GLY A 558 10.06 6.85 25.33
CA GLY A 558 11.47 6.75 25.66
C GLY A 558 11.93 7.79 26.68
N THR A 559 11.50 9.04 26.53
CA THR A 559 11.78 10.11 27.52
C THR A 559 11.17 9.80 28.88
N LEU A 560 9.95 9.25 28.93
CA LEU A 560 9.34 8.79 30.19
C LEU A 560 10.13 7.64 30.81
N VAL A 561 10.50 6.65 30.00
CA VAL A 561 11.28 5.48 30.44
C VAL A 561 12.63 5.90 31.01
N GLN A 562 13.33 6.85 30.38
CA GLN A 562 14.60 7.37 30.88
C GLN A 562 14.47 8.09 32.23
N VAL A 563 13.34 8.75 32.49
CA VAL A 563 13.09 9.34 33.82
C VAL A 563 12.87 8.25 34.87
N LEU A 564 12.22 7.14 34.50
CA LEU A 564 11.93 6.03 35.42
C LEU A 564 13.13 5.08 35.63
N ILE A 565 13.97 4.90 34.60
CA ILE A 565 15.10 3.97 34.57
C ILE A 565 16.31 4.62 33.85
N PRO A 566 17.01 5.59 34.47
CA PRO A 566 18.01 6.44 33.81
C PRO A 566 19.20 5.72 33.15
N ASP A 567 19.61 4.57 33.69
CA ASP A 567 20.81 3.82 33.22
C ASP A 567 20.47 2.44 32.63
N GLY A 568 19.19 2.05 32.61
CA GLY A 568 18.76 0.71 32.21
C GLY A 568 18.18 0.62 30.80
N THR A 569 18.31 1.67 30.01
CA THR A 569 17.59 1.84 28.74
C THR A 569 18.38 2.65 27.73
N GLY A 570 18.20 2.33 26.44
CA GLY A 570 18.68 3.14 25.32
C GLY A 570 18.08 4.55 25.25
N PRO A 571 18.61 5.38 24.33
CA PRO A 571 18.17 6.76 24.12
C PRO A 571 16.70 6.87 23.68
N ALA A 572 16.03 8.01 23.92
CA ALA A 572 14.66 8.23 23.45
C ALA A 572 14.49 8.08 21.93
N SER A 573 15.54 8.36 21.15
CA SER A 573 15.58 8.16 19.69
C SER A 573 15.44 6.68 19.29
N ALA A 574 15.96 5.74 20.08
CA ALA A 574 15.80 4.30 19.88
C ALA A 574 14.32 3.91 19.89
N TYR A 575 13.58 4.39 20.89
CA TYR A 575 12.13 4.19 20.99
C TYR A 575 11.36 4.91 19.89
N ALA A 576 11.81 6.08 19.46
CA ALA A 576 11.20 6.81 18.35
C ALA A 576 11.23 5.99 17.05
N VAL A 577 12.37 5.41 16.69
CA VAL A 577 12.49 4.57 15.48
C VAL A 577 11.61 3.32 15.58
N VAL A 578 11.58 2.64 16.73
CA VAL A 578 10.67 1.49 16.93
C VAL A 578 9.20 1.92 16.86
N GLY A 579 8.86 3.08 17.42
CA GLY A 579 7.53 3.67 17.39
C GLY A 579 7.03 3.99 15.97
N MET A 580 7.93 4.44 15.08
CA MET A 580 7.62 4.63 13.66
C MET A 580 7.06 3.35 13.03
N GLY A 581 7.75 2.23 13.21
CA GLY A 581 7.35 0.94 12.65
C GLY A 581 6.07 0.41 13.29
N ALA A 582 5.96 0.51 14.62
CA ALA A 582 4.79 0.05 15.37
C ALA A 582 3.51 0.77 14.91
N MET A 583 3.56 2.10 14.77
CA MET A 583 2.45 2.90 14.26
C MET A 583 2.12 2.57 12.79
N LEU A 584 3.15 2.38 11.96
CA LEU A 584 2.95 2.00 10.56
C LEU A 584 2.26 0.63 10.43
N ALA A 585 2.68 -0.36 11.22
CA ALA A 585 2.07 -1.69 11.22
C ALA A 585 0.64 -1.67 11.76
N GLY A 586 0.38 -0.89 12.81
CA GLY A 586 -0.94 -0.74 13.41
C GLY A 586 -1.96 -0.07 12.47
N THR A 587 -1.52 0.86 11.61
CA THR A 587 -2.41 1.57 10.68
C THR A 587 -2.57 0.85 9.33
N THR A 588 -1.51 0.23 8.83
CA THR A 588 -1.52 -0.44 7.51
C THR A 588 -1.93 -1.90 7.55
N HIS A 589 -1.84 -2.53 8.73
CA HIS A 589 -1.97 -3.97 8.90
C HIS A 589 -0.97 -4.79 8.08
N ALA A 590 0.21 -4.23 7.79
CA ALA A 590 1.29 -4.87 7.04
C ALA A 590 2.60 -4.88 7.86
N PRO A 591 2.76 -5.83 8.79
CA PRO A 591 3.92 -5.86 9.70
C PRO A 591 5.24 -6.11 8.98
N LEU A 592 5.29 -6.96 7.95
CA LEU A 592 6.55 -7.27 7.27
C LEU A 592 7.07 -6.04 6.53
N MET A 593 6.18 -5.36 5.80
CA MET A 593 6.47 -4.08 5.18
C MET A 593 6.97 -3.05 6.21
N ALA A 594 6.28 -2.90 7.34
CA ALA A 594 6.65 -1.90 8.34
C ALA A 594 8.04 -2.13 8.95
N ILE A 595 8.40 -3.39 9.24
CA ILE A 595 9.74 -3.77 9.74
C ILE A 595 10.81 -3.38 8.71
N LEU A 596 10.63 -3.84 7.47
CA LEU A 596 11.60 -3.63 6.40
C LEU A 596 11.72 -2.16 6.01
N MET A 597 10.61 -1.42 6.09
CA MET A 597 10.59 0.02 5.80
C MET A 597 11.46 0.78 6.77
N VAL A 598 11.26 0.59 8.08
CA VAL A 598 12.04 1.30 9.08
C VAL A 598 13.51 0.88 8.99
N PHE A 599 13.79 -0.41 8.83
CA PHE A 599 15.15 -0.91 8.61
C PHE A 599 15.86 -0.25 7.42
N GLU A 600 15.24 -0.20 6.23
CA GLU A 600 15.89 0.41 5.06
C GLU A 600 15.98 1.93 5.17
N MET A 601 15.03 2.58 5.82
CA MET A 601 15.06 4.03 6.01
C MET A 601 16.16 4.49 6.97
N THR A 602 16.54 3.64 7.95
CA THR A 602 17.60 3.95 8.93
C THR A 602 18.93 3.24 8.65
N MET A 603 18.93 2.15 7.88
CA MET A 603 20.09 1.32 7.56
C MET A 603 20.81 0.71 8.78
N ASP A 604 20.16 0.66 9.94
CA ASP A 604 20.69 0.04 11.15
C ASP A 604 20.03 -1.32 11.37
N TYR A 605 20.81 -2.39 11.36
CA TYR A 605 20.30 -3.74 11.57
C TYR A 605 20.05 -4.07 13.05
N ALA A 606 20.74 -3.41 13.99
CA ALA A 606 20.65 -3.73 15.41
C ALA A 606 19.25 -3.45 15.98
N ILE A 607 18.51 -2.51 15.39
CA ILE A 607 17.13 -2.19 15.80
C ILE A 607 16.09 -3.22 15.34
N VAL A 608 16.42 -4.11 14.41
CA VAL A 608 15.44 -5.01 13.78
C VAL A 608 14.76 -5.92 14.81
N LEU A 609 15.50 -6.46 15.77
CA LEU A 609 14.94 -7.35 16.80
C LEU A 609 13.85 -6.67 17.66
N PRO A 610 14.11 -5.53 18.34
CA PRO A 610 13.07 -4.83 19.10
C PRO A 610 11.95 -4.29 18.21
N LEU A 611 12.28 -3.87 16.99
CA LEU A 611 11.31 -3.42 15.99
C LEU A 611 10.30 -4.52 15.63
N MET A 612 10.77 -5.75 15.35
CA MET A 612 9.90 -6.89 15.04
C MET A 612 8.90 -7.16 16.17
N LEU A 613 9.37 -7.15 17.41
CA LEU A 613 8.53 -7.40 18.58
C LEU A 613 7.45 -6.33 18.73
N ALA A 614 7.82 -5.06 18.67
CA ALA A 614 6.87 -3.94 18.79
C ALA A 614 5.87 -3.89 17.64
N VAL A 615 6.34 -4.09 16.40
CA VAL A 615 5.52 -4.08 15.17
C VAL A 615 4.46 -5.17 15.20
N VAL A 616 4.85 -6.41 15.48
CA VAL A 616 3.91 -7.54 15.53
C VAL A 616 2.89 -7.33 16.65
N THR A 617 3.34 -6.85 17.80
CA THR A 617 2.45 -6.52 18.94
C THR A 617 1.45 -5.43 18.56
N ALA A 618 1.90 -4.35 17.92
CA ALA A 618 1.04 -3.26 17.46
C ALA A 618 0.01 -3.74 16.43
N HIS A 619 0.44 -4.58 15.47
CA HIS A 619 -0.45 -5.16 14.46
C HIS A 619 -1.60 -5.97 15.07
N TYR A 620 -1.28 -6.93 15.96
CA TYR A 620 -2.31 -7.76 16.59
C TYR A 620 -3.22 -6.98 17.54
N THR A 621 -2.67 -5.95 18.19
CA THR A 621 -3.44 -5.07 19.06
C THR A 621 -4.42 -4.21 18.25
N ALA A 622 -3.97 -3.59 17.15
CA ALA A 622 -4.82 -2.81 16.27
C ALA A 622 -5.94 -3.65 15.64
N ARG A 623 -5.66 -4.92 15.30
CA ARG A 623 -6.68 -5.87 14.77
C ARG A 623 -7.86 -6.14 15.70
N ARG A 624 -7.76 -5.84 17.00
CA ARG A 624 -8.90 -5.96 17.92
C ARG A 624 -10.00 -4.93 17.62
N TYR A 625 -9.67 -3.85 16.92
CA TYR A 625 -10.61 -2.79 16.54
C TYR A 625 -11.25 -3.10 15.17
N ALA A 626 -12.08 -4.14 15.11
CA ALA A 626 -12.64 -4.67 13.87
C ALA A 626 -13.49 -3.66 13.07
N ASP A 627 -14.05 -2.64 13.73
CA ASP A 627 -14.89 -1.60 13.10
C ASP A 627 -14.09 -0.50 12.39
N ILE A 628 -12.76 -0.48 12.56
CA ILE A 628 -11.89 0.55 11.99
C ILE A 628 -11.14 -0.07 10.81
N ALA A 629 -11.43 0.45 9.61
CA ALA A 629 -10.81 -0.01 8.40
C ALA A 629 -9.31 0.37 8.35
N PRO A 630 -8.41 -0.51 7.87
CA PRO A 630 -7.00 -0.18 7.68
C PRO A 630 -6.84 0.98 6.68
N MET A 631 -5.69 1.66 6.74
CA MET A 631 -5.42 2.89 5.98
C MET A 631 -5.69 2.79 4.46
N TYR A 632 -5.53 1.61 3.86
CA TYR A 632 -5.72 1.37 2.44
C TYR A 632 -6.99 0.58 2.09
N ALA A 633 -7.86 0.29 3.05
CA ALA A 633 -9.03 -0.57 2.85
C ALA A 633 -9.95 -0.08 1.73
N ASP A 634 -10.25 1.22 1.70
CA ASP A 634 -11.18 1.81 0.74
C ASP A 634 -10.70 1.69 -0.72
N SER A 635 -9.39 1.59 -0.92
CA SER A 635 -8.77 1.37 -2.24
C SER A 635 -8.74 -0.11 -2.65
N LEU A 636 -8.89 -1.02 -1.69
CA LEU A 636 -8.84 -2.47 -1.89
C LEU A 636 -10.23 -3.11 -1.95
N LEU A 637 -11.24 -2.50 -1.31
CA LEU A 637 -12.63 -2.96 -1.30
C LEU A 637 -13.46 -2.29 -2.40
N PRO A 638 -14.50 -2.96 -2.95
CA PRO A 638 -15.40 -2.34 -3.91
C PRO A 638 -16.14 -1.15 -3.31
N ARG A 639 -16.04 0.03 -3.93
CA ARG A 639 -16.84 1.20 -3.53
C ARG A 639 -18.32 0.93 -3.77
N GLU A 640 -19.15 1.12 -2.75
CA GLU A 640 -20.56 1.44 -2.97
C GLU A 640 -20.61 2.79 -3.70
N HIS A 641 -21.27 2.85 -4.86
CA HIS A 641 -21.32 4.06 -5.67
C HIS A 641 -21.98 5.20 -4.89
N ASP A 642 -21.21 6.23 -4.58
CA ASP A 642 -21.72 7.47 -4.00
C ASP A 642 -22.39 8.28 -5.13
N PRO A 643 -23.68 8.68 -5.02
CA PRO A 643 -24.40 9.40 -6.08
C PRO A 643 -23.80 10.76 -6.44
N ALA A 644 -22.78 11.24 -5.71
CA ALA A 644 -22.02 12.44 -6.05
C ALA A 644 -21.04 12.26 -7.23
N ASP A 645 -20.68 11.02 -7.60
CA ASP A 645 -19.77 10.70 -8.71
C ASP A 645 -20.50 10.44 -10.04
N SER A 646 -21.84 10.54 -10.06
CA SER A 646 -22.68 10.13 -11.19
C SER A 646 -22.99 11.22 -12.22
N SER A 647 -22.26 12.34 -12.26
CA SER A 647 -22.58 13.44 -13.20
C SER A 647 -22.05 13.23 -14.63
N VAL A 648 -21.65 12.01 -15.02
CA VAL A 648 -21.14 11.72 -16.37
C VAL A 648 -21.93 10.57 -17.00
N PRO A 649 -22.73 10.83 -18.06
CA PRO A 649 -23.38 9.77 -18.83
C PRO A 649 -22.33 8.85 -19.45
N ARG A 650 -22.48 7.53 -19.28
CA ARG A 650 -21.71 6.55 -20.05
C ARG A 650 -22.18 6.57 -21.50
N ASP A 651 -21.24 6.71 -22.42
CA ASP A 651 -21.47 6.60 -23.86
C ASP A 651 -21.78 5.12 -24.22
N PRO A 652 -22.95 4.79 -24.81
CA PRO A 652 -23.30 3.41 -25.15
C PRO A 652 -22.57 2.86 -26.40
N SER A 653 -21.74 3.65 -27.10
CA SER A 653 -21.15 3.22 -28.37
C SER A 653 -19.90 2.34 -28.20
N GLY A 654 -20.11 1.10 -27.75
CA GLY A 654 -19.07 0.06 -27.69
C GLY A 654 -19.54 -1.34 -28.11
N ALA A 655 -20.75 -1.46 -28.65
CA ALA A 655 -21.35 -2.72 -29.02
C ALA A 655 -21.95 -2.68 -30.44
N ILE A 656 -21.10 -2.75 -31.48
CA ILE A 656 -21.51 -3.32 -32.77
C ILE A 656 -20.32 -4.08 -33.37
N GLY A 657 -20.30 -5.39 -33.15
CA GLY A 657 -19.53 -6.37 -33.91
C GLY A 657 -20.49 -7.29 -34.64
N GLU A 658 -20.44 -7.24 -35.97
CA GLU A 658 -20.78 -8.29 -36.94
C GLU A 658 -22.12 -9.05 -36.78
N ALA A 659 -23.13 -8.58 -37.51
CA ALA A 659 -24.21 -9.44 -38.00
C ALA A 659 -24.13 -9.53 -39.53
N ARG A 660 -23.81 -10.73 -40.04
CA ARG A 660 -23.85 -11.12 -41.44
C ARG A 660 -25.25 -10.81 -42.03
N ARG A 661 -25.31 -10.13 -43.17
CA ARG A 661 -26.51 -10.07 -44.01
C ARG A 661 -26.39 -11.09 -45.17
N PRO A 662 -27.44 -11.87 -45.47
CA PRO A 662 -27.46 -12.70 -46.66
C PRO A 662 -27.76 -11.86 -47.90
N VAL A 663 -27.18 -12.30 -49.02
CA VAL A 663 -27.39 -11.82 -50.38
C VAL A 663 -28.83 -12.08 -50.83
N GLY A 664 -29.47 -11.10 -51.49
CA GLY A 664 -30.63 -11.39 -52.33
C GLY A 664 -31.60 -10.22 -52.56
N GLN A 665 -31.62 -9.75 -53.80
CA GLN A 665 -32.76 -9.12 -54.53
C GLN A 665 -33.09 -7.64 -54.27
N GLN A 666 -32.59 -6.81 -55.20
CA GLN A 666 -33.33 -5.68 -55.79
C GLN A 666 -34.58 -6.21 -56.53
N PRO A 667 -35.70 -5.45 -56.62
CA PRO A 667 -35.80 -4.44 -57.69
C PRO A 667 -36.62 -3.15 -57.40
N SER A 668 -36.37 -2.18 -58.30
CA SER A 668 -37.30 -1.20 -58.90
C SER A 668 -37.84 0.01 -58.10
N SER A 669 -37.27 1.17 -58.43
CA SER A 669 -37.92 2.40 -58.92
C SER A 669 -39.35 2.75 -58.48
N SER A 670 -39.52 3.92 -57.84
CA SER A 670 -40.17 5.13 -58.43
C SER A 670 -40.22 6.29 -57.41
N PRO A 671 -40.10 7.57 -57.84
CA PRO A 671 -40.14 8.75 -56.98
C PRO A 671 -41.51 9.42 -57.02
N VAL A 672 -42.04 9.90 -55.89
CA VAL A 672 -43.16 10.86 -55.89
C VAL A 672 -43.00 11.92 -54.78
N HIS A 673 -43.01 13.16 -55.27
CA HIS A 673 -43.18 14.46 -54.66
C HIS A 673 -44.08 14.57 -53.40
N HIS A 674 -43.72 15.53 -52.54
CA HIS A 674 -44.69 16.42 -51.89
C HIS A 674 -44.27 17.89 -52.10
N PRO A 675 -45.19 18.79 -52.47
CA PRO A 675 -45.00 20.24 -52.35
C PRO A 675 -45.55 20.74 -51.01
N GLY A 676 -44.97 21.81 -50.47
CA GLY A 676 -45.42 22.50 -49.26
C GLY A 676 -44.26 23.10 -48.49
#